data_AF-A0A8T4U3R5-F1
#
_entry.id   AF-A0A8T4U3R5-F1
#
_cell.length_a   1.000
_cell.length_b   1.000
_cell.length_c   1.000
_cell.angle_alpha   90.00
_cell.angle_beta   90.00
_cell.angle_gamma   90.00
#
_symmetry.space_group_name_H-M   'P 1'
#
loop_
_entity.id
_entity.type
_entity.pdbx_description
1 polymer ?
#
loop_
_entity_poly.entity_id
_entity_poly.type
_entity_poly.pdbx_seq_one_letter_code
_entity_poly.pdbx_strand_id
1 'polypeptide(L)'
;MEIGSVSPEILAYLWLLVENGSNILVVGGTGSGKTSLINVIAFFIPPEARIVSIEDSRELRLEHENWLPSVARIGVGAGKDKTGAVTMFDLLKESFRQRPDYVIVGEVRGEEASVLFQGMASVREDEKIMVLNSENPKNIAISDLKDDIKYKSMSIDPEDGKVKIMPVQGKIRHDPRIKLLKIQTKSGREVTITEDHSLFTYDQKIIPIRGEDLNEGDIIVIPGKLPDSYADLDYINLIKFLPEIRVFAPKYVRKAVGNLGYVKSCDVICQKAISDYYANFTKNNPSSLESEKFLKLMSEAGINYDINQISVKFLRKSKSYPAKFKITKEFLKLLGYYLSDGTINDSGRNSSIRLYNKNKKILEDMRNCIASVAGSKIRERITDRGFGSATELSFSHKVLFEFIKKYCGKGSKNKKIPDFIYGLNKEKIGFFLSGLYNGDGWISRDLVGYSTISRQLADGLTKLLLVFGIVGRIKSSKGKNRKNIDYRIIFYTTNELTEFLKYVTLIRKKVILRDNPRPNPYKIEDIYLDKIKNIQKIRLKNSEYVYDISVPGCQNFIGGFGGILLHNSGHASMATMHADDANTVIRRLQTPPINLSPSLVETLDVICLMTHAKIKGEDRRKLGAIQEILSVEENGKAVVNVPFKWNPMNDTFLFKRQSNVFDKIVAKKGIPRNKLDYEFTVRARLFVELYKRKITGFSEVQNIIHRYYKDPQSVLKEFGIVK
;
A
#
# COMPACT_ATOMS: atom_id res chain seq x y z
N MET A 1 29.13 18.10 27.55
CA MET A 1 29.90 19.23 26.99
C MET A 1 31.08 19.62 27.89
N GLU A 2 30.88 19.76 29.21
CA GLU A 2 31.93 20.16 30.18
C GLU A 2 33.22 19.32 30.12
N ILE A 3 33.09 17.99 30.15
CA ILE A 3 34.23 17.07 30.00
C ILE A 3 34.71 16.88 28.54
N GLY A 4 34.10 17.62 27.61
CA GLY A 4 34.43 17.63 26.18
C GLY A 4 33.95 16.41 25.39
N SER A 5 33.03 15.58 25.90
CA SER A 5 32.57 14.35 25.22
C SER A 5 31.95 14.55 23.83
N VAL A 6 31.29 15.71 23.64
CA VAL A 6 30.60 16.14 22.41
C VAL A 6 30.68 17.66 22.31
N SER A 7 30.60 18.21 21.10
CA SER A 7 30.48 19.65 20.85
C SER A 7 29.01 20.09 20.68
N PRO A 8 28.71 21.40 20.83
CA PRO A 8 27.38 21.95 20.54
C PRO A 8 26.88 21.66 19.13
N GLU A 9 27.78 21.69 18.14
CA GLU A 9 27.49 21.40 16.73
C GLU A 9 27.09 19.94 16.54
N ILE A 10 27.76 19.01 17.23
CA ILE A 10 27.40 17.57 17.22
C ILE A 10 25.98 17.38 17.75
N LEU A 11 25.62 18.04 18.85
CA LEU A 11 24.28 17.92 19.43
C LEU A 11 23.21 18.52 18.50
N ALA A 12 23.48 19.69 17.91
CA ALA A 12 22.58 20.29 16.93
C ALA A 12 22.40 19.43 15.68
N TYR A 13 23.48 18.79 15.22
CA TYR A 13 23.46 17.86 14.10
C TYR A 13 22.58 16.64 14.40
N LEU A 14 22.84 15.95 15.52
CA LEU A 14 22.06 14.78 15.94
C LEU A 14 20.60 15.13 16.21
N TRP A 15 20.32 16.33 16.72
CA TRP A 15 18.95 16.81 16.88
C TRP A 15 18.22 16.87 15.53
N LEU A 16 18.82 17.49 14.51
CA LEU A 16 18.21 17.55 13.19
C LEU A 16 18.02 16.16 12.57
N LEU A 17 18.91 15.21 12.82
CA LEU A 17 18.74 13.84 12.32
C LEU A 17 17.58 13.11 13.00
N VAL A 18 17.56 13.12 14.33
CA VAL A 18 16.51 12.42 15.11
C VAL A 18 15.14 13.01 14.81
N GLU A 19 14.98 14.34 14.83
CA GLU A 19 13.72 15.02 14.50
C GLU A 19 13.17 14.60 13.13
N ASN A 20 14.05 14.28 12.19
CA ASN A 20 13.70 13.94 10.82
C ASN A 20 13.65 12.43 10.57
N GLY A 21 13.67 11.61 11.63
CA GLY A 21 13.49 10.17 11.56
C GLY A 21 14.64 9.43 10.88
N SER A 22 15.88 9.91 11.03
CA SER A 22 17.07 9.21 10.55
C SER A 22 17.34 7.93 11.33
N ASN A 23 17.87 6.91 10.64
CA ASN A 23 18.27 5.66 11.27
C ASN A 23 19.68 5.77 11.84
N ILE A 24 19.83 5.58 13.16
CA ILE A 24 21.09 5.85 13.87
C ILE A 24 21.57 4.61 14.63
N LEU A 25 22.82 4.21 14.41
CA LEU A 25 23.47 3.14 15.16
C LEU A 25 24.60 3.72 16.00
N VAL A 26 24.55 3.51 17.32
CA VAL A 26 25.59 3.94 18.25
C VAL A 26 26.51 2.78 18.59
N VAL A 27 27.80 2.96 18.37
CA VAL A 27 28.77 1.88 18.36
C VAL A 27 29.95 2.22 19.27
N GLY A 28 30.56 1.21 19.90
CA GLY A 28 31.75 1.38 20.74
C GLY A 28 31.96 0.20 21.70
N GLY A 29 33.14 0.15 22.32
CA GLY A 29 33.48 -0.86 23.31
C GLY A 29 32.58 -0.87 24.55
N THR A 30 32.69 -1.89 25.40
CA THR A 30 31.98 -1.95 26.69
C THR A 30 32.29 -0.72 27.55
N GLY A 31 31.26 -0.14 28.16
CA GLY A 31 31.39 1.05 29.00
C GLY A 31 31.71 2.36 28.27
N SER A 32 31.85 2.38 26.94
CA SER A 32 32.20 3.58 26.15
C SER A 32 31.13 4.69 26.15
N GLY A 33 29.92 4.39 26.65
CA GLY A 33 28.81 5.34 26.76
C GLY A 33 27.78 5.26 25.63
N LYS A 34 27.67 4.12 24.92
CA LYS A 34 26.69 3.92 23.83
C LYS A 34 25.25 4.22 24.27
N THR A 35 24.77 3.54 25.30
CA THR A 35 23.40 3.72 25.82
C THR A 35 23.22 5.10 26.43
N SER A 36 24.27 5.68 27.01
CA SER A 36 24.25 7.06 27.50
C SER A 36 24.04 8.07 26.35
N LEU A 37 24.68 7.86 25.20
CA LEU A 37 24.45 8.70 24.02
C LEU A 37 23.03 8.53 23.48
N ILE A 38 22.50 7.30 23.38
CA ILE A 38 21.11 7.07 22.96
C ILE A 38 20.13 7.81 23.88
N ASN A 39 20.31 7.74 25.20
CA ASN A 39 19.47 8.48 26.14
C ASN A 39 19.49 9.99 25.87
N VAL A 40 20.64 10.56 25.55
CA VAL A 40 20.77 12.01 25.25
C VAL A 40 20.12 12.36 23.92
N ILE A 41 20.36 11.60 22.84
CA ILE A 41 19.77 11.93 21.54
C ILE A 41 18.28 11.65 21.48
N ALA A 42 17.75 10.79 22.36
CA ALA A 42 16.32 10.56 22.49
C ALA A 42 15.56 11.81 22.98
N PHE A 43 16.23 12.80 23.60
CA PHE A 43 15.64 14.11 23.88
C PHE A 43 15.16 14.84 22.64
N PHE A 44 15.79 14.54 21.50
CA PHE A 44 15.50 15.17 20.24
C PHE A 44 14.31 14.52 19.54
N ILE A 45 13.74 13.46 20.09
CA ILE A 45 12.49 12.89 19.59
C ILE A 45 11.35 13.89 19.89
N PRO A 46 10.49 14.21 18.91
CA PRO A 46 9.36 15.12 19.12
C PRO A 46 8.44 14.61 20.25
N PRO A 47 7.98 15.48 21.17
CA PRO A 47 7.26 15.09 22.39
C PRO A 47 5.92 14.36 22.14
N GLU A 48 5.35 14.49 20.96
CA GLU A 48 4.14 13.78 20.54
C GLU A 48 4.39 12.34 20.06
N ALA A 49 5.63 11.99 19.73
CA ALA A 49 5.98 10.75 19.05
C ALA A 49 5.85 9.53 19.98
N ARG A 50 5.32 8.42 19.46
CA ARG A 50 5.31 7.16 20.20
C ARG A 50 6.67 6.48 20.10
N ILE A 51 7.26 6.17 21.26
CA ILE A 51 8.55 5.50 21.33
C ILE A 51 8.34 4.11 21.89
N VAL A 52 8.82 3.09 21.20
CA VAL A 52 8.97 1.75 21.79
C VAL A 52 10.45 1.47 21.98
N SER A 53 10.86 1.14 23.20
CA SER A 53 12.21 0.68 23.47
C SER A 53 12.23 -0.79 23.87
N ILE A 54 13.23 -1.51 23.39
CA ILE A 54 13.42 -2.94 23.66
C ILE A 54 14.84 -3.13 24.14
N GLU A 55 15.00 -3.73 25.32
CA GLU A 55 16.31 -3.90 25.95
C GLU A 55 16.45 -5.30 26.56
N ASP A 56 17.65 -5.87 26.52
CA ASP A 56 17.97 -7.06 27.33
C ASP A 56 18.06 -6.73 28.82
N SER A 57 18.56 -5.54 29.15
CA SER A 57 18.66 -5.01 30.51
C SER A 57 18.31 -3.54 30.47
N ARG A 58 17.44 -3.11 31.38
CA ARG A 58 16.87 -1.76 31.36
C ARG A 58 17.92 -0.70 31.68
N GLU A 59 18.31 0.07 30.67
CA GLU A 59 19.30 1.16 30.76
C GLU A 59 18.75 2.49 30.25
N LEU A 60 17.77 2.48 29.34
CA LEU A 60 17.11 3.67 28.83
C LEU A 60 16.18 4.30 29.88
N ARG A 61 16.21 5.64 29.92
CA ARG A 61 15.41 6.50 30.79
C ARG A 61 14.96 7.71 29.98
N LEU A 62 13.78 7.61 29.36
CA LEU A 62 13.21 8.67 28.53
C LEU A 62 12.12 9.39 29.31
N GLU A 63 12.22 10.71 29.50
CA GLU A 63 11.12 11.50 30.07
C GLU A 63 10.14 11.88 28.97
N HIS A 64 9.48 10.88 28.39
CA HIS A 64 8.57 11.05 27.26
C HIS A 64 7.22 10.42 27.59
N GLU A 65 6.12 11.17 27.42
CA GLU A 65 4.77 10.71 27.81
C GLU A 65 4.36 9.44 27.04
N ASN A 66 4.65 9.40 25.74
CA ASN A 66 4.30 8.27 24.85
C ASN A 66 5.41 7.20 24.72
N TRP A 67 6.11 6.87 25.81
CA TRP A 67 7.16 5.85 25.81
C TRP A 67 6.70 4.50 26.38
N LEU A 68 6.91 3.44 25.59
CA LEU A 68 6.60 2.05 25.93
C LEU A 68 7.89 1.23 26.04
N PRO A 69 8.46 1.06 27.26
CA PRO A 69 9.62 0.23 27.47
C PRO A 69 9.26 -1.25 27.55
N SER A 70 10.04 -2.10 26.88
CA SER A 70 9.96 -3.56 26.90
C SER A 70 11.33 -4.16 27.24
N VAL A 71 11.34 -5.22 28.05
CA VAL A 71 12.57 -5.90 28.46
C VAL A 71 12.47 -7.39 28.15
N ALA A 72 13.49 -7.96 27.52
CA ALA A 72 13.55 -9.38 27.22
C ALA A 72 13.60 -10.21 28.51
N ARG A 73 13.03 -11.42 28.48
CA ARG A 73 12.97 -12.33 29.63
C ARG A 73 13.51 -13.70 29.27
N ILE A 74 14.47 -14.18 30.06
CA ILE A 74 14.96 -15.55 29.95
C ILE A 74 13.95 -16.49 30.63
N GLY A 75 13.54 -17.56 29.93
CA GLY A 75 12.65 -18.60 30.47
C GLY A 75 13.34 -19.44 31.56
N VAL A 76 12.55 -20.00 32.49
CA VAL A 76 13.05 -20.80 33.61
C VAL A 76 12.88 -22.30 33.29
N GLY A 77 13.97 -23.07 33.34
CA GLY A 77 13.95 -24.52 33.11
C GLY A 77 15.29 -25.05 32.58
N ALA A 78 15.68 -26.28 32.96
CA ALA A 78 16.86 -26.97 32.43
C ALA A 78 16.46 -27.84 31.22
N GLY A 79 17.03 -27.57 30.04
CA GLY A 79 16.74 -28.30 28.79
C GLY A 79 16.45 -27.37 27.60
N LYS A 80 16.12 -27.95 26.42
CA LYS A 80 15.76 -27.21 25.20
C LYS A 80 14.40 -26.50 25.29
N ASP A 81 13.54 -26.89 26.22
CA ASP A 81 12.22 -26.30 26.42
C ASP A 81 12.24 -25.24 27.54
N LYS A 82 12.79 -24.06 27.23
CA LYS A 82 12.67 -22.88 28.10
C LYS A 82 11.26 -22.31 28.03
N THR A 83 10.36 -22.85 28.85
CA THR A 83 8.99 -22.31 28.97
C THR A 83 9.02 -20.85 29.48
N GLY A 84 8.32 -19.95 28.77
CA GLY A 84 8.17 -18.54 29.16
C GLY A 84 9.33 -17.61 28.79
N ALA A 85 10.23 -17.99 27.89
CA ALA A 85 11.22 -17.08 27.32
C ALA A 85 10.55 -16.08 26.35
N VAL A 86 10.94 -14.81 26.43
CA VAL A 86 10.53 -13.76 25.48
C VAL A 86 11.81 -13.06 25.02
N THR A 87 12.16 -13.23 23.76
CA THR A 87 13.41 -12.71 23.20
C THR A 87 13.27 -11.26 22.73
N MET A 88 14.38 -10.55 22.49
CA MET A 88 14.33 -9.25 21.83
C MET A 88 13.70 -9.33 20.44
N PHE A 89 13.91 -10.43 19.71
CA PHE A 89 13.28 -10.67 18.41
C PHE A 89 11.75 -10.70 18.53
N ASP A 90 11.21 -11.44 19.52
CA ASP A 90 9.77 -11.51 19.77
C ASP A 90 9.21 -10.12 20.12
N LEU A 91 9.89 -9.39 21.01
CA LEU A 91 9.50 -8.04 21.40
C LEU A 91 9.57 -7.06 20.23
N LEU A 92 10.56 -7.17 19.35
CA LEU A 92 10.68 -6.32 18.17
C LEU A 92 9.53 -6.58 17.21
N LYS A 93 9.21 -7.85 16.93
CA LYS A 93 8.08 -8.25 16.08
C LYS A 93 6.74 -7.74 16.64
N GLU A 94 6.55 -7.81 17.96
CA GLU A 94 5.36 -7.27 18.64
C GLU A 94 5.34 -5.74 18.72
N SER A 95 6.50 -5.09 18.87
CA SER A 95 6.58 -3.63 18.99
C SER A 95 6.06 -2.89 17.77
N PHE A 96 6.31 -3.41 16.56
CA PHE A 96 5.75 -2.83 15.34
C PHE A 96 4.22 -2.88 15.30
N ARG A 97 3.58 -3.77 16.09
CA ARG A 97 2.11 -3.75 16.25
C ARG A 97 1.63 -2.58 17.09
N GLN A 98 2.48 -2.03 17.96
CA GLN A 98 2.20 -0.87 18.82
C GLN A 98 2.24 0.46 18.07
N ARG A 99 2.57 0.46 16.77
CA ARG A 99 2.72 1.67 15.93
C ARG A 99 3.69 2.70 16.53
N PRO A 100 4.94 2.33 16.81
CA PRO A 100 5.94 3.31 17.20
C PRO A 100 6.13 4.34 16.09
N ASP A 101 6.44 5.58 16.43
CA ASP A 101 7.11 6.51 15.51
C ASP A 101 8.61 6.27 15.54
N TYR A 102 9.15 5.86 16.70
CA TYR A 102 10.54 5.50 16.91
C TYR A 102 10.66 4.13 17.58
N VAL A 103 11.53 3.28 17.04
CA VAL A 103 11.96 2.02 17.67
C VAL A 103 13.39 2.18 18.17
N ILE A 104 13.62 1.91 19.46
CA ILE A 104 14.94 1.96 20.07
C ILE A 104 15.33 0.58 20.58
N VAL A 105 16.43 0.02 20.09
CA VAL A 105 16.97 -1.25 20.57
C VAL A 105 18.20 -1.01 21.42
N GLY A 106 18.15 -1.41 22.68
CA GLY A 106 19.20 -1.18 23.67
C GLY A 106 20.56 -1.66 23.18
N GLU A 107 20.66 -2.90 22.71
CA GLU A 107 21.85 -3.42 22.05
C GLU A 107 21.47 -4.55 21.10
N VAL A 108 21.97 -4.49 19.86
CA VAL A 108 21.76 -5.50 18.83
C VAL A 108 22.97 -6.44 18.80
N ARG A 109 22.72 -7.74 18.98
CA ARG A 109 23.71 -8.81 19.07
C ARG A 109 23.40 -10.02 18.18
N GLY A 110 22.18 -10.13 17.65
CA GLY A 110 21.71 -11.32 16.92
C GLY A 110 20.59 -11.03 15.90
N GLU A 111 19.70 -12.01 15.77
CA GLU A 111 18.65 -12.05 14.73
C GLU A 111 17.66 -10.88 14.78
N GLU A 112 17.49 -10.22 15.93
CA GLU A 112 16.66 -9.02 16.09
C GLU A 112 17.09 -7.87 15.18
N ALA A 113 18.36 -7.84 14.77
CA ALA A 113 18.87 -6.89 13.78
C ALA A 113 18.10 -6.97 12.46
N SER A 114 17.76 -8.18 12.01
CA SER A 114 17.08 -8.37 10.73
C SER A 114 15.72 -7.69 10.70
N VAL A 115 14.97 -7.82 11.78
CA VAL A 115 13.64 -7.22 11.93
C VAL A 115 13.75 -5.69 12.01
N LEU A 116 14.78 -5.17 12.71
CA LEU A 116 15.03 -3.73 12.82
C LEU A 116 15.31 -3.10 11.45
N PHE A 117 16.21 -3.69 10.67
CA PHE A 117 16.64 -3.18 9.37
C PHE A 117 15.61 -3.42 8.24
N GLN A 118 14.79 -4.48 8.34
CA GLN A 118 13.69 -4.72 7.40
C GLN A 118 12.58 -3.69 7.51
N GLY A 119 12.42 -3.06 8.67
CA GLY A 119 11.48 -1.95 8.87
C GLY A 119 11.86 -0.64 8.18
N MET A 120 12.56 -0.63 7.03
CA MET A 120 13.16 0.58 6.44
C MET A 120 13.01 0.82 4.89
N ALA A 121 12.29 0.03 4.04
CA ALA A 121 12.38 0.07 2.53
C ALA A 121 11.06 0.10 1.64
N SER A 122 11.04 0.60 0.37
CA SER A 122 9.85 1.25 -0.33
C SER A 122 9.49 0.91 -1.83
N VAL A 123 8.26 1.15 -2.38
CA VAL A 123 7.79 0.86 -3.81
C VAL A 123 7.37 2.07 -4.68
N ARG A 124 6.95 1.98 -5.98
CA ARG A 124 6.61 3.13 -6.93
C ARG A 124 5.14 3.64 -6.87
N GLU A 125 4.88 4.88 -7.33
CA GLU A 125 3.58 5.61 -7.32
C GLU A 125 2.39 4.95 -8.03
N ASP A 126 2.57 4.51 -9.28
CA ASP A 126 1.49 4.03 -10.14
C ASP A 126 1.12 2.56 -9.90
N GLU A 127 1.84 1.91 -8.98
CA GLU A 127 1.62 0.51 -8.67
C GLU A 127 0.26 0.34 -7.99
N LYS A 128 -0.53 -0.60 -8.51
CA LYS A 128 -1.86 -0.87 -7.99
C LYS A 128 -1.82 -1.93 -6.91
N ILE A 129 -2.55 -1.69 -5.83
CA ILE A 129 -2.71 -2.62 -4.72
C ILE A 129 -4.17 -3.03 -4.55
N MET A 130 -4.37 -4.25 -4.05
CA MET A 130 -5.69 -4.71 -3.63
C MET A 130 -5.93 -4.34 -2.16
N VAL A 131 -6.90 -3.45 -1.94
CA VAL A 131 -7.33 -3.04 -0.60
C VAL A 131 -8.84 -3.15 -0.44
N LEU A 132 -9.30 -3.17 0.80
CA LEU A 132 -10.70 -3.15 1.20
C LEU A 132 -10.99 -1.84 1.91
N ASN A 133 -12.06 -1.15 1.54
CA ASN A 133 -12.61 -0.02 2.29
C ASN A 133 -14.02 -0.38 2.76
N SER A 134 -14.25 -0.40 4.07
CA SER A 134 -15.53 -0.80 4.65
C SER A 134 -16.03 -2.10 4.03
N GLU A 135 -15.11 -3.08 3.95
CA GLU A 135 -15.27 -4.40 3.33
C GLU A 135 -15.38 -4.41 1.80
N ASN A 136 -15.56 -3.27 1.13
CA ASN A 136 -15.61 -3.23 -0.34
C ASN A 136 -14.19 -3.29 -0.95
N PRO A 137 -13.91 -4.24 -1.85
CA PRO A 137 -12.63 -4.32 -2.53
C PRO A 137 -12.41 -3.16 -3.49
N LYS A 138 -11.15 -2.80 -3.65
CA LYS A 138 -10.63 -1.78 -4.56
C LYS A 138 -9.27 -2.19 -5.09
N ASN A 139 -9.08 -2.09 -6.40
CA ASN A 139 -7.78 -2.21 -7.06
C ASN A 139 -7.33 -0.80 -7.48
N ILE A 140 -6.68 -0.08 -6.57
CA ILE A 140 -6.35 1.35 -6.71
C ILE A 140 -4.85 1.56 -6.69
N ALA A 141 -4.38 2.65 -7.30
CA ALA A 141 -2.99 3.06 -7.18
C ALA A 141 -2.71 3.43 -5.71
N ILE A 142 -1.49 3.18 -5.24
CA ILE A 142 -1.10 3.50 -3.86
C ILE A 142 -1.31 5.00 -3.58
N SER A 143 -1.00 5.88 -4.54
CA SER A 143 -1.18 7.32 -4.41
C SER A 143 -2.64 7.76 -4.17
N ASP A 144 -3.61 6.99 -4.69
CA ASP A 144 -5.06 7.28 -4.57
C ASP A 144 -5.66 6.89 -3.21
N LEU A 145 -4.88 6.28 -2.31
CA LEU A 145 -5.32 6.05 -0.94
C LEU A 145 -5.53 7.37 -0.23
N LYS A 146 -6.69 7.50 0.42
CA LYS A 146 -7.04 8.68 1.23
C LYS A 146 -6.81 8.43 2.71
N ASP A 147 -6.17 9.38 3.39
CA ASP A 147 -5.76 9.22 4.80
C ASP A 147 -6.95 9.17 5.78
N ASP A 148 -8.11 9.72 5.38
CA ASP A 148 -9.36 9.73 6.16
C ASP A 148 -10.12 8.39 6.13
N ILE A 149 -9.70 7.45 5.29
CA ILE A 149 -10.37 6.17 5.09
C ILE A 149 -9.57 5.03 5.72
N LYS A 150 -10.24 4.21 6.53
CA LYS A 150 -9.67 2.96 7.05
C LYS A 150 -9.67 1.89 5.95
N TYR A 151 -8.48 1.50 5.50
CA TYR A 151 -8.29 0.42 4.54
C TYR A 151 -7.83 -0.88 5.23
N LYS A 152 -8.08 -2.02 4.59
CA LYS A 152 -7.44 -3.31 4.87
C LYS A 152 -6.75 -3.82 3.60
N SER A 153 -5.65 -4.53 3.72
CA SER A 153 -4.92 -5.16 2.62
C SER A 153 -5.05 -6.68 2.71
N MET A 154 -4.94 -7.35 1.56
CA MET A 154 -4.70 -8.78 1.51
C MET A 154 -3.20 -9.04 1.63
N SER A 155 -2.82 -9.77 2.67
CA SER A 155 -1.44 -10.13 3.01
C SER A 155 -1.31 -11.65 3.11
N ILE A 156 -0.09 -12.16 3.10
CA ILE A 156 0.21 -13.57 3.29
C ILE A 156 1.01 -13.71 4.58
N ASP A 157 0.63 -14.63 5.47
CA ASP A 157 1.45 -14.88 6.64
C ASP A 157 2.77 -15.56 6.23
N PRO A 158 3.94 -14.99 6.57
CA PRO A 158 5.23 -15.58 6.22
C PRO A 158 5.49 -16.97 6.82
N GLU A 159 4.82 -17.32 7.94
CA GLU A 159 5.03 -18.56 8.67
C GLU A 159 4.20 -19.73 8.11
N ASP A 160 2.91 -19.50 7.85
CA ASP A 160 1.98 -20.54 7.41
C ASP A 160 1.59 -20.46 5.92
N GLY A 161 2.01 -19.39 5.22
CA GLY A 161 1.73 -19.19 3.80
C GLY A 161 0.26 -18.96 3.45
N LYS A 162 -0.61 -18.67 4.43
CA LYS A 162 -2.04 -18.43 4.23
C LYS A 162 -2.36 -16.96 4.08
N VAL A 163 -3.40 -16.66 3.31
CA VAL A 163 -3.85 -15.28 3.12
C VAL A 163 -4.57 -14.77 4.37
N LYS A 164 -4.22 -13.56 4.82
CA LYS A 164 -4.84 -12.84 5.93
C LYS A 164 -5.25 -11.43 5.48
N ILE A 165 -6.40 -10.98 5.94
CA ILE A 165 -6.87 -9.61 5.72
C ILE A 165 -6.37 -8.75 6.88
N MET A 166 -5.45 -7.83 6.60
CA MET A 166 -4.75 -7.04 7.60
C MET A 166 -5.09 -5.55 7.45
N PRO A 167 -5.20 -4.76 8.54
CA PRO A 167 -5.45 -3.32 8.42
C PRO A 167 -4.28 -2.61 7.74
N VAL A 168 -4.55 -1.65 6.86
CA VAL A 168 -3.54 -0.72 6.35
C VAL A 168 -3.45 0.44 7.35
N GLN A 169 -2.25 0.71 7.85
CA GLN A 169 -2.01 1.75 8.84
C GLN A 169 -1.77 3.13 8.23
N GLY A 170 -1.15 3.19 7.06
CA GLY A 170 -0.85 4.46 6.40
C GLY A 170 -0.18 4.25 5.05
N LYS A 171 -0.23 5.31 4.24
CA LYS A 171 0.54 5.45 3.00
C LYS A 171 1.84 6.17 3.33
N ILE A 172 2.95 5.64 2.84
CA ILE A 172 4.27 6.25 2.98
C ILE A 172 4.69 6.73 1.60
N ARG A 173 5.17 7.97 1.52
CA ARG A 173 5.76 8.53 0.29
C ARG A 173 7.25 8.74 0.54
N HIS A 174 8.05 8.20 -0.35
CA HIS A 174 9.50 8.21 -0.33
C HIS A 174 10.03 9.09 -1.46
N ASP A 175 11.30 9.48 -1.34
CA ASP A 175 11.91 10.46 -2.24
C ASP A 175 11.89 10.03 -3.71
N PRO A 176 11.85 10.99 -4.64
CA PRO A 176 11.86 10.69 -6.05
C PRO A 176 13.06 9.85 -6.48
N ARG A 177 12.81 8.66 -7.06
CA ARG A 177 13.86 7.76 -7.56
C ARG A 177 14.01 7.91 -9.07
N ILE A 178 15.24 7.78 -9.55
CA ILE A 178 15.59 7.80 -10.98
C ILE A 178 15.85 6.38 -11.50
N LYS A 179 16.36 5.49 -10.63
CA LYS A 179 16.63 4.09 -10.95
C LYS A 179 15.52 3.21 -10.38
N LEU A 180 15.01 2.32 -11.22
CA LEU A 180 13.97 1.36 -10.87
C LEU A 180 14.27 0.01 -11.52
N LEU A 181 13.72 -1.05 -10.93
CA LEU A 181 13.76 -2.40 -11.46
C LEU A 181 12.36 -2.81 -11.88
N LYS A 182 12.18 -3.07 -13.16
CA LYS A 182 10.96 -3.70 -13.66
C LYS A 182 11.17 -5.20 -13.76
N ILE A 183 10.50 -5.93 -12.88
CA ILE A 183 10.60 -7.38 -12.77
C ILE A 183 9.43 -8.00 -13.53
N GLN A 184 9.71 -8.96 -14.40
CA GLN A 184 8.72 -9.77 -15.08
C GLN A 184 8.93 -11.25 -14.75
N THR A 185 7.86 -11.94 -14.36
CA THR A 185 7.92 -13.35 -14.00
C THR A 185 7.61 -14.28 -15.19
N LYS A 186 7.87 -15.59 -15.06
CA LYS A 186 7.54 -16.59 -16.08
C LYS A 186 6.04 -16.77 -16.25
N SER A 187 5.25 -16.56 -15.20
CA SER A 187 3.79 -16.48 -15.35
C SER A 187 3.31 -15.17 -15.98
N GLY A 188 4.19 -14.21 -16.26
CA GLY A 188 3.87 -12.95 -16.94
C GLY A 188 3.32 -11.85 -16.04
N ARG A 189 3.54 -11.96 -14.72
CA ARG A 189 3.31 -10.88 -13.77
C ARG A 189 4.41 -9.84 -13.89
N GLU A 190 4.09 -8.61 -13.55
CA GLU A 190 5.03 -7.50 -13.62
C GLU A 190 4.89 -6.61 -12.39
N VAL A 191 6.01 -6.19 -11.82
CA VAL A 191 6.08 -5.14 -10.80
C VAL A 191 7.24 -4.22 -11.12
N THR A 192 7.08 -2.93 -10.82
CA THR A 192 8.20 -1.98 -10.85
C THR A 192 8.51 -1.53 -9.44
N ILE A 193 9.73 -1.82 -8.99
CA ILE A 193 10.19 -1.55 -7.62
C ILE A 193 11.47 -0.73 -7.66
N THR A 194 11.85 -0.15 -6.52
CA THR A 194 13.19 0.43 -6.36
C THR A 194 14.22 -0.68 -6.13
N GLU A 195 15.51 -0.38 -6.32
CA GLU A 195 16.59 -1.37 -6.14
C GLU A 195 16.60 -1.95 -4.70
N ASP A 196 16.27 -1.10 -3.72
CA ASP A 196 16.22 -1.40 -2.28
C ASP A 196 14.91 -2.06 -1.80
N HIS A 197 13.88 -2.16 -2.64
CA HIS A 197 12.62 -2.78 -2.23
C HIS A 197 12.73 -4.30 -2.18
N SER A 198 12.21 -4.91 -1.11
CA SER A 198 12.16 -6.37 -0.98
C SER A 198 10.90 -6.95 -1.62
N LEU A 199 11.09 -7.97 -2.45
CA LEU A 199 10.09 -8.99 -2.71
C LEU A 199 10.29 -10.15 -1.72
N PHE A 200 9.61 -11.27 -1.97
CA PHE A 200 9.77 -12.47 -1.17
C PHE A 200 10.18 -13.65 -2.04
N THR A 201 11.11 -14.47 -1.54
CA THR A 201 11.43 -15.80 -2.04
C THR A 201 11.02 -16.85 -1.00
N TYR A 202 11.29 -18.13 -1.28
CA TYR A 202 10.87 -19.23 -0.43
C TYR A 202 12.01 -20.21 -0.19
N ASP A 203 12.35 -20.41 1.08
CA ASP A 203 13.26 -21.45 1.55
C ASP A 203 12.74 -22.01 2.89
N GLN A 204 11.97 -23.09 2.80
CA GLN A 204 11.16 -23.69 3.89
C GLN A 204 10.10 -22.76 4.52
N LYS A 205 10.32 -21.45 4.47
CA LYS A 205 9.45 -20.35 4.87
C LYS A 205 9.58 -19.20 3.87
N ILE A 206 8.66 -18.24 3.93
CA ILE A 206 8.71 -17.04 3.10
C ILE A 206 9.78 -16.09 3.67
N ILE A 207 10.76 -15.72 2.85
CA ILE A 207 11.86 -14.84 3.25
C ILE A 207 11.97 -13.64 2.29
N PRO A 208 12.28 -12.43 2.77
CA PRO A 208 12.45 -11.27 1.89
C PRO A 208 13.73 -11.40 1.05
N ILE A 209 13.67 -10.90 -0.19
CA ILE A 209 14.81 -10.77 -1.11
C ILE A 209 14.74 -9.43 -1.83
N ARG A 210 15.83 -8.69 -1.89
CA ARG A 210 15.84 -7.32 -2.44
C ARG A 210 15.83 -7.32 -3.95
N GLY A 211 15.25 -6.26 -4.50
CA GLY A 211 15.21 -6.02 -5.95
C GLY A 211 16.58 -6.15 -6.60
N GLU A 212 17.61 -5.53 -6.03
CA GLU A 212 18.98 -5.55 -6.54
C GLU A 212 19.66 -6.92 -6.50
N ASP A 213 19.28 -7.77 -5.53
CA ASP A 213 19.82 -9.13 -5.35
C ASP A 213 19.13 -10.15 -6.28
N LEU A 214 18.00 -9.77 -6.89
CA LEU A 214 17.26 -10.64 -7.78
C LEU A 214 17.99 -10.82 -9.11
N ASN A 215 18.02 -12.07 -9.56
CA ASN A 215 18.54 -12.50 -10.85
C ASN A 215 17.45 -13.16 -11.69
N GLU A 216 17.66 -13.19 -13.01
CA GLU A 216 16.80 -13.97 -13.90
C GLU A 216 16.88 -15.46 -13.53
N GLY A 217 15.73 -16.08 -13.30
CA GLY A 217 15.63 -17.48 -12.87
C GLY A 217 15.31 -17.68 -11.40
N ASP A 218 15.54 -16.66 -10.55
CA ASP A 218 15.24 -16.69 -9.12
C ASP A 218 13.74 -16.91 -8.89
N ILE A 219 13.43 -17.54 -7.76
CA ILE A 219 12.05 -17.78 -7.34
C ILE A 219 11.58 -16.59 -6.53
N ILE A 220 10.37 -16.10 -6.83
CA ILE A 220 9.64 -15.17 -6.00
C ILE A 220 8.26 -15.71 -5.66
N VAL A 221 7.75 -15.27 -4.51
CA VAL A 221 6.45 -15.64 -3.98
C VAL A 221 5.38 -14.72 -4.58
N ILE A 222 4.34 -15.33 -5.12
CA ILE A 222 3.13 -14.66 -5.58
C ILE A 222 1.91 -15.29 -4.90
N PRO A 223 0.76 -14.61 -4.84
CA PRO A 223 -0.47 -15.23 -4.36
C PRO A 223 -0.87 -16.40 -5.26
N GLY A 224 -1.06 -17.57 -4.66
CA GLY A 224 -1.58 -18.79 -5.28
C GLY A 224 -3.10 -18.94 -5.09
N LYS A 225 -3.66 -18.29 -4.07
CA LYS A 225 -5.10 -18.21 -3.81
C LYS A 225 -5.46 -16.89 -3.15
N LEU A 226 -6.70 -16.42 -3.33
CA LEU A 226 -7.27 -15.29 -2.61
C LEU A 226 -8.58 -15.70 -1.92
N PRO A 227 -8.95 -15.08 -0.79
CA PRO A 227 -10.21 -15.34 -0.12
C PRO A 227 -11.39 -14.84 -0.98
N ASP A 228 -12.53 -15.52 -0.86
CA ASP A 228 -13.81 -15.05 -1.38
C ASP A 228 -14.71 -14.52 -0.25
N SER A 229 -15.88 -14.01 -0.61
CA SER A 229 -16.97 -13.71 0.33
C SER A 229 -16.72 -12.63 1.39
N TYR A 230 -15.58 -11.93 1.38
CA TYR A 230 -15.23 -10.91 2.37
C TYR A 230 -15.99 -9.58 2.21
N ALA A 231 -16.86 -9.46 1.20
CA ALA A 231 -17.71 -8.29 0.96
C ALA A 231 -19.09 -8.66 0.39
N ASP A 232 -19.50 -9.94 0.47
CA ASP A 232 -20.45 -10.61 -0.42
C ASP A 232 -21.80 -9.87 -0.60
N LEU A 233 -21.82 -8.91 -1.52
CA LEU A 233 -22.97 -8.04 -1.72
C LEU A 233 -24.13 -8.82 -2.34
N ASP A 234 -25.33 -8.64 -1.78
CA ASP A 234 -26.57 -9.16 -2.38
C ASP A 234 -27.27 -8.13 -3.28
N TYR A 235 -26.92 -6.85 -3.12
CA TYR A 235 -27.53 -5.77 -3.88
C TYR A 235 -26.57 -4.59 -4.07
N ILE A 236 -26.84 -3.79 -5.10
CA ILE A 236 -26.20 -2.52 -5.40
C ILE A 236 -27.13 -1.39 -4.96
N ASN A 237 -26.61 -0.46 -4.16
CA ASN A 237 -27.27 0.79 -3.84
C ASN A 237 -26.89 1.85 -4.89
N LEU A 238 -27.75 2.07 -5.89
CA LEU A 238 -27.46 2.98 -6.99
C LEU A 238 -27.33 4.45 -6.56
N ILE A 239 -27.97 4.85 -5.46
CA ILE A 239 -27.86 6.19 -4.89
C ILE A 239 -26.40 6.43 -4.46
N LYS A 240 -25.74 5.42 -3.86
CA LYS A 240 -24.33 5.49 -3.45
C LYS A 240 -23.35 5.31 -4.62
N PHE A 241 -23.69 4.46 -5.58
CA PHE A 241 -22.78 4.13 -6.71
C PHE A 241 -22.76 5.23 -7.78
N LEU A 242 -23.86 5.96 -7.97
CA LEU A 242 -24.01 6.95 -9.03
C LEU A 242 -24.40 8.31 -8.44
N PRO A 243 -23.44 9.20 -8.13
CA PRO A 243 -23.68 10.51 -7.50
C PRO A 243 -24.58 11.47 -8.30
N GLU A 244 -24.57 11.33 -9.63
CA GLU A 244 -25.36 12.16 -10.55
C GLU A 244 -26.76 11.56 -10.82
N ILE A 245 -27.08 10.39 -10.25
CA ILE A 245 -28.38 9.78 -10.51
C ILE A 245 -29.47 10.54 -9.78
N ARG A 246 -30.59 10.80 -10.46
CA ARG A 246 -31.73 11.48 -9.85
C ARG A 246 -32.57 10.47 -9.07
N VAL A 247 -32.72 10.74 -7.79
CA VAL A 247 -33.48 9.99 -6.80
C VAL A 247 -34.91 10.48 -6.79
N PHE A 248 -35.84 9.54 -6.94
CA PHE A 248 -37.26 9.77 -6.92
C PHE A 248 -37.86 9.31 -5.59
N ALA A 249 -37.98 10.24 -4.64
CA ALA A 249 -38.32 9.98 -3.25
C ALA A 249 -39.21 11.08 -2.60
N PRO A 250 -40.37 11.43 -3.20
CA PRO A 250 -41.20 12.58 -2.79
C PRO A 250 -41.67 12.58 -1.33
N LYS A 251 -41.87 11.40 -0.74
CA LYS A 251 -42.29 11.26 0.67
C LYS A 251 -41.17 11.71 1.62
N TYR A 252 -39.95 11.26 1.36
CA TYR A 252 -38.78 11.55 2.20
C TYR A 252 -38.34 13.01 2.07
N VAL A 253 -38.33 13.54 0.83
CA VAL A 253 -38.00 14.96 0.60
C VAL A 253 -38.98 15.87 1.33
N ARG A 254 -40.30 15.63 1.24
CA ARG A 254 -41.30 16.44 1.96
C ARG A 254 -41.09 16.42 3.48
N LYS A 255 -40.79 15.24 4.03
CA LYS A 255 -40.48 15.11 5.47
C LYS A 255 -39.22 15.91 5.83
N ALA A 256 -38.19 15.90 4.99
CA ALA A 256 -36.95 16.66 5.23
C ALA A 256 -37.18 18.17 5.23
N VAL A 257 -37.96 18.66 4.26
CA VAL A 257 -38.34 20.07 4.21
C VAL A 257 -39.19 20.47 5.41
N GLY A 258 -40.10 19.59 5.87
CA GLY A 258 -40.86 19.82 7.09
C GLY A 258 -39.99 19.94 8.34
N ASN A 259 -38.93 19.13 8.45
CA ASN A 259 -38.01 19.16 9.60
C ASN A 259 -37.08 20.38 9.62
N LEU A 260 -36.53 20.75 8.46
CA LEU A 260 -35.49 21.79 8.36
C LEU A 260 -36.03 23.18 8.02
N GLY A 261 -37.24 23.26 7.49
CA GLY A 261 -37.77 24.46 6.85
C GLY A 261 -37.28 24.62 5.41
N TYR A 262 -38.04 25.38 4.61
CA TYR A 262 -37.81 25.54 3.18
C TYR A 262 -36.46 26.20 2.87
N VAL A 263 -36.17 27.35 3.49
CA VAL A 263 -34.95 28.14 3.22
C VAL A 263 -33.70 27.32 3.54
N LYS A 264 -33.60 26.79 4.76
CA LYS A 264 -32.48 25.95 5.18
C LYS A 264 -32.31 24.72 4.28
N SER A 265 -33.40 24.09 3.88
CA SER A 265 -33.33 22.94 2.97
C SER A 265 -32.83 23.32 1.57
N CYS A 266 -33.13 24.54 1.07
CA CYS A 266 -32.60 25.08 -0.19
C CYS A 266 -31.09 25.35 -0.08
N ASP A 267 -30.66 25.91 1.05
CA ASP A 267 -29.26 26.17 1.35
C ASP A 267 -28.45 24.86 1.43
N VAL A 268 -28.99 23.84 2.09
CA VAL A 268 -28.34 22.51 2.24
C VAL A 268 -28.03 21.88 0.89
N ILE A 269 -28.97 21.94 -0.06
CA ILE A 269 -28.79 21.37 -1.41
C ILE A 269 -28.13 22.36 -2.39
N CYS A 270 -27.78 23.56 -1.92
CA CYS A 270 -27.21 24.65 -2.72
C CYS A 270 -28.05 25.00 -3.96
N GLN A 271 -29.37 25.14 -3.80
CA GLN A 271 -30.27 25.53 -4.90
C GLN A 271 -31.15 26.71 -4.50
N LYS A 272 -31.48 27.57 -5.46
CA LYS A 272 -32.37 28.74 -5.25
C LYS A 272 -33.74 28.37 -4.70
N ALA A 273 -34.14 27.12 -4.96
CA ALA A 273 -35.33 26.54 -4.44
C ALA A 273 -35.14 25.04 -4.38
N ILE A 274 -35.79 24.38 -3.42
CA ILE A 274 -36.09 22.95 -3.52
C ILE A 274 -36.98 22.68 -4.74
N SER A 275 -37.46 23.73 -5.43
CA SER A 275 -38.38 23.69 -6.56
C SER A 275 -37.80 23.52 -7.97
N ASP A 276 -36.58 22.96 -8.14
CA ASP A 276 -36.38 22.01 -9.27
C ASP A 276 -37.34 20.78 -9.14
N TYR A 277 -38.08 20.73 -8.02
CA TYR A 277 -39.30 20.01 -7.68
C TYR A 277 -40.55 20.94 -7.87
N TYR A 278 -41.26 20.90 -9.01
CA TYR A 278 -42.38 21.83 -9.36
C TYR A 278 -43.45 22.06 -8.26
N ALA A 279 -44.03 23.27 -8.26
CA ALA A 279 -45.02 23.78 -7.29
C ALA A 279 -46.40 23.10 -7.30
N ASN A 280 -46.75 22.30 -8.32
CA ASN A 280 -48.04 21.60 -8.39
C ASN A 280 -47.83 20.09 -8.27
N PHE A 281 -47.93 19.62 -7.03
CA PHE A 281 -47.83 18.22 -6.62
C PHE A 281 -49.03 17.41 -7.14
N THR A 282 -49.10 17.17 -8.45
CA THR A 282 -50.07 16.25 -9.04
C THR A 282 -49.42 14.87 -9.21
N LYS A 283 -50.22 13.79 -9.07
CA LYS A 283 -49.81 12.38 -9.27
C LYS A 283 -49.01 12.13 -10.57
N ASN A 284 -49.07 13.04 -11.53
CA ASN A 284 -48.59 12.87 -12.91
C ASN A 284 -47.20 13.45 -13.20
N ASN A 285 -46.57 14.23 -12.31
CA ASN A 285 -45.29 14.87 -12.64
C ASN A 285 -44.32 14.90 -11.47
N PRO A 286 -43.82 13.74 -11.05
CA PRO A 286 -43.22 13.67 -9.76
C PRO A 286 -41.70 13.91 -9.90
N SER A 287 -41.15 14.69 -8.98
CA SER A 287 -39.85 15.33 -9.14
C SER A 287 -38.71 14.55 -8.50
N SER A 288 -37.47 14.86 -8.87
CA SER A 288 -36.30 14.10 -8.46
C SER A 288 -35.13 15.00 -8.10
N LEU A 289 -34.26 14.51 -7.22
CA LEU A 289 -33.09 15.22 -6.72
C LEU A 289 -31.84 14.38 -7.01
N GLU A 290 -30.73 15.00 -7.39
CA GLU A 290 -29.44 14.27 -7.54
C GLU A 290 -29.08 13.55 -6.24
N SER A 291 -28.48 12.36 -6.34
CA SER A 291 -28.30 11.48 -5.18
C SER A 291 -27.40 12.08 -4.12
N GLU A 292 -26.36 12.83 -4.49
CA GLU A 292 -25.51 13.54 -3.52
C GLU A 292 -26.31 14.58 -2.71
N LYS A 293 -27.12 15.40 -3.41
CA LYS A 293 -28.00 16.38 -2.77
C LYS A 293 -29.07 15.71 -1.91
N PHE A 294 -29.63 14.59 -2.38
CA PHE A 294 -30.59 13.80 -1.63
C PHE A 294 -29.98 13.27 -0.33
N LEU A 295 -28.79 12.67 -0.39
CA LEU A 295 -28.09 12.16 0.79
C LEU A 295 -27.77 13.28 1.79
N LYS A 296 -27.28 14.43 1.31
CA LYS A 296 -26.99 15.60 2.14
C LYS A 296 -28.25 16.12 2.85
N LEU A 297 -29.36 16.23 2.12
CA LEU A 297 -30.64 16.67 2.68
C LEU A 297 -31.18 15.69 3.73
N MET A 298 -31.12 14.38 3.46
CA MET A 298 -31.57 13.37 4.44
C MET A 298 -30.72 13.37 5.71
N SER A 299 -29.40 13.51 5.56
CA SER A 299 -28.44 13.59 6.66
C SER A 299 -28.72 14.80 7.55
N GLU A 300 -28.83 15.99 6.96
CA GLU A 300 -29.07 17.23 7.70
C GLU A 300 -30.44 17.23 8.40
N ALA A 301 -31.46 16.64 7.77
CA ALA A 301 -32.80 16.55 8.33
C ALA A 301 -32.97 15.41 9.37
N GLY A 302 -31.94 14.57 9.57
CA GLY A 302 -32.00 13.40 10.44
C GLY A 302 -33.01 12.34 9.98
N ILE A 303 -33.21 12.17 8.67
CA ILE A 303 -34.23 11.29 8.11
C ILE A 303 -33.64 9.99 7.60
N ASN A 304 -34.10 8.89 8.20
CA ASN A 304 -33.92 7.56 7.66
C ASN A 304 -34.91 7.29 6.52
N TYR A 305 -34.46 6.59 5.49
CA TYR A 305 -35.28 6.23 4.33
C TYR A 305 -35.13 4.75 3.98
N ASP A 306 -36.22 4.14 3.55
CA ASP A 306 -36.22 2.78 3.01
C ASP A 306 -35.91 2.82 1.51
N ILE A 307 -34.72 2.30 1.14
CA ILE A 307 -34.25 2.25 -0.25
C ILE A 307 -35.13 1.37 -1.15
N ASN A 308 -35.85 0.38 -0.61
CA ASN A 308 -36.72 -0.48 -1.42
C ASN A 308 -37.90 0.29 -2.03
N GLN A 309 -38.29 1.41 -1.42
CA GLN A 309 -39.39 2.26 -1.87
C GLN A 309 -38.94 3.37 -2.82
N ILE A 310 -37.64 3.43 -3.16
CA ILE A 310 -37.05 4.51 -3.95
C ILE A 310 -36.73 4.01 -5.36
N SER A 311 -37.04 4.84 -6.35
CA SER A 311 -36.60 4.62 -7.74
C SER A 311 -35.64 5.71 -8.18
N VAL A 312 -34.87 5.43 -9.22
CA VAL A 312 -33.82 6.31 -9.75
C VAL A 312 -33.91 6.43 -11.27
N LYS A 313 -33.49 7.59 -11.79
CA LYS A 313 -33.44 7.92 -13.23
C LYS A 313 -32.28 8.88 -13.50
N PHE A 314 -31.72 8.88 -14.71
CA PHE A 314 -30.77 9.94 -15.13
C PHE A 314 -31.47 11.07 -15.89
N LEU A 315 -32.43 10.73 -16.76
CA LEU A 315 -33.15 11.69 -17.58
C LEU A 315 -34.64 11.68 -17.21
N ARG A 316 -35.30 12.84 -17.28
CA ARG A 316 -36.74 12.98 -16.97
C ARG A 316 -37.61 12.00 -17.76
N LYS A 317 -37.30 11.80 -19.05
CA LYS A 317 -38.02 10.88 -19.96
C LYS A 317 -37.49 9.43 -19.96
N SER A 318 -36.44 9.11 -19.21
CA SER A 318 -35.90 7.74 -19.16
C SER A 318 -36.74 6.81 -18.27
N LYS A 319 -36.67 5.50 -18.54
CA LYS A 319 -37.24 4.46 -17.66
C LYS A 319 -36.66 4.57 -16.24
N SER A 320 -37.52 4.40 -15.24
CA SER A 320 -37.11 4.27 -13.83
C SER A 320 -36.46 2.93 -13.60
N TYR A 321 -35.61 2.91 -12.58
CA TYR A 321 -35.02 1.68 -12.07
C TYR A 321 -35.08 1.66 -10.54
N PRO A 322 -35.19 0.50 -9.89
CA PRO A 322 -35.14 0.41 -8.43
C PRO A 322 -33.80 0.95 -7.90
N ALA A 323 -33.82 1.75 -6.83
CA ALA A 323 -32.60 2.28 -6.21
C ALA A 323 -31.74 1.17 -5.58
N LYS A 324 -32.42 0.16 -5.00
CA LYS A 324 -31.82 -1.09 -4.55
C LYS A 324 -31.92 -2.13 -5.66
N PHE A 325 -30.79 -2.49 -6.25
CA PHE A 325 -30.73 -3.40 -7.38
C PHE A 325 -30.10 -4.74 -6.95
N LYS A 326 -30.86 -5.83 -6.97
CA LYS A 326 -30.34 -7.16 -6.57
C LYS A 326 -29.25 -7.63 -7.52
N ILE A 327 -28.17 -8.18 -6.96
CA ILE A 327 -27.11 -8.81 -7.75
C ILE A 327 -27.60 -10.22 -8.13
N THR A 328 -28.13 -10.35 -9.35
CA THR A 328 -28.61 -11.63 -9.89
C THR A 328 -27.56 -12.30 -10.76
N LYS A 329 -27.73 -13.61 -11.00
CA LYS A 329 -26.93 -14.38 -11.97
C LYS A 329 -26.94 -13.72 -13.34
N GLU A 330 -28.10 -13.30 -13.81
CA GLU A 330 -28.31 -12.68 -15.13
C GLU A 330 -27.56 -11.35 -15.23
N PHE A 331 -27.56 -10.56 -14.16
CA PHE A 331 -26.82 -9.31 -14.10
C PHE A 331 -25.31 -9.54 -14.19
N LEU A 332 -24.78 -10.47 -13.40
CA LEU A 332 -23.36 -10.79 -13.39
C LEU A 332 -22.90 -11.32 -14.75
N LYS A 333 -23.68 -12.22 -15.36
CA LYS A 333 -23.44 -12.71 -16.73
C LYS A 333 -23.48 -11.58 -17.76
N LEU A 334 -24.44 -10.65 -17.65
CA LEU A 334 -24.54 -9.49 -18.54
C LEU A 334 -23.29 -8.61 -18.48
N LEU A 335 -22.73 -8.37 -17.29
CA LEU A 335 -21.46 -7.64 -17.14
C LEU A 335 -20.29 -8.40 -17.80
N GLY A 336 -20.24 -9.73 -17.62
CA GLY A 336 -19.26 -10.59 -18.29
C GLY A 336 -19.35 -10.49 -19.82
N TYR A 337 -20.57 -10.63 -20.37
CA TYR A 337 -20.82 -10.48 -21.80
C TYR A 337 -20.50 -9.09 -22.33
N TYR A 338 -20.75 -8.04 -21.53
CA TYR A 338 -20.33 -6.70 -21.91
C TYR A 338 -18.81 -6.59 -22.03
N LEU A 339 -18.08 -7.13 -21.06
CA LEU A 339 -16.62 -7.04 -21.04
C LEU A 339 -15.96 -7.84 -22.16
N SER A 340 -16.55 -8.95 -22.60
CA SER A 340 -16.10 -9.63 -23.82
C SER A 340 -16.62 -8.94 -25.08
N ASP A 341 -17.89 -9.19 -25.41
CA ASP A 341 -18.53 -8.93 -26.69
C ASP A 341 -19.35 -7.63 -26.73
N GLY A 342 -19.30 -6.83 -25.67
CA GLY A 342 -20.08 -5.62 -25.56
C GLY A 342 -19.39 -4.35 -26.04
N THR A 343 -20.21 -3.41 -26.48
CA THR A 343 -19.83 -2.01 -26.70
C THR A 343 -20.95 -1.07 -26.26
N ILE A 344 -20.57 0.18 -26.01
CA ILE A 344 -21.49 1.25 -25.67
C ILE A 344 -21.47 2.30 -26.79
N ASN A 345 -22.64 2.59 -27.35
CA ASN A 345 -22.83 3.75 -28.23
C ASN A 345 -23.26 4.95 -27.41
N ASP A 346 -22.40 5.97 -27.33
CA ASP A 346 -22.65 7.17 -26.53
C ASP A 346 -23.10 8.32 -27.42
N SER A 347 -24.40 8.34 -27.72
CA SER A 347 -25.03 9.34 -28.60
C SER A 347 -26.03 10.21 -27.82
N GLY A 348 -25.72 10.50 -26.55
CA GLY A 348 -26.56 11.31 -25.67
C GLY A 348 -27.93 10.68 -25.39
N ARG A 349 -28.98 11.15 -26.09
CA ARG A 349 -30.36 10.64 -25.95
C ARG A 349 -30.56 9.25 -26.58
N ASN A 350 -29.75 8.90 -27.58
CA ASN A 350 -29.83 7.62 -28.30
C ASN A 350 -28.76 6.62 -27.83
N SER A 351 -28.33 6.75 -26.58
CA SER A 351 -27.32 5.90 -25.97
C SER A 351 -27.83 4.46 -25.81
N SER A 352 -27.05 3.49 -26.30
CA SER A 352 -27.43 2.07 -26.32
C SER A 352 -26.26 1.18 -25.92
N ILE A 353 -26.57 0.07 -25.26
CA ILE A 353 -25.63 -1.04 -25.02
C ILE A 353 -25.85 -2.06 -26.13
N ARG A 354 -24.76 -2.54 -26.73
CA ARG A 354 -24.80 -3.50 -27.84
C ARG A 354 -23.90 -4.68 -27.51
N LEU A 355 -24.42 -5.90 -27.68
CA LEU A 355 -23.67 -7.15 -27.54
C LEU A 355 -23.65 -7.85 -28.90
N TYR A 356 -22.53 -8.49 -29.24
CA TYR A 356 -22.35 -9.19 -30.51
C TYR A 356 -22.01 -10.65 -30.27
N ASN A 357 -22.64 -11.58 -31.00
CA ASN A 357 -22.11 -12.94 -31.03
C ASN A 357 -22.57 -13.67 -32.30
N LYS A 358 -21.84 -14.71 -32.70
CA LYS A 358 -22.20 -15.57 -33.84
C LYS A 358 -22.97 -16.81 -33.40
N ASN A 359 -22.88 -17.19 -32.13
CA ASN A 359 -23.45 -18.44 -31.62
C ASN A 359 -24.87 -18.22 -31.08
N LYS A 360 -25.84 -18.92 -31.67
CA LYS A 360 -27.26 -18.84 -31.29
C LYS A 360 -27.54 -19.14 -29.81
N LYS A 361 -26.84 -20.10 -29.19
CA LYS A 361 -27.03 -20.46 -27.77
C LYS A 361 -26.51 -19.36 -26.83
N ILE A 362 -25.39 -18.73 -27.20
CA ILE A 362 -24.84 -17.60 -26.43
C ILE A 362 -25.74 -16.37 -26.59
N LEU A 363 -26.22 -16.10 -27.81
CA LEU A 363 -27.19 -15.03 -28.06
C LEU A 363 -28.47 -15.22 -27.25
N GLU A 364 -28.96 -16.46 -27.13
CA GLU A 364 -30.14 -16.76 -26.32
C GLU A 364 -29.92 -16.47 -24.83
N ASP A 365 -28.78 -16.86 -24.31
CA ASP A 365 -28.41 -16.55 -22.94
C ASP A 365 -28.22 -15.04 -22.70
N MET A 366 -27.64 -14.33 -23.67
CA MET A 366 -27.59 -12.85 -23.66
C MET A 366 -29.00 -12.23 -23.67
N ARG A 367 -29.94 -12.74 -24.48
CA ARG A 367 -31.34 -12.26 -24.50
C ARG A 367 -32.00 -12.43 -23.14
N ASN A 368 -31.85 -13.60 -22.52
CA ASN A 368 -32.39 -13.89 -21.18
C ASN A 368 -31.80 -12.93 -20.14
N CYS A 369 -30.49 -12.68 -20.20
CA CYS A 369 -29.84 -11.73 -19.29
C CYS A 369 -30.37 -10.30 -19.48
N ILE A 370 -30.50 -9.83 -20.73
CA ILE A 370 -31.01 -8.49 -21.03
C ILE A 370 -32.47 -8.35 -20.61
N ALA A 371 -33.31 -9.36 -20.90
CA ALA A 371 -34.73 -9.35 -20.54
C ALA A 371 -34.92 -9.28 -19.03
N SER A 372 -34.22 -10.13 -18.28
CA SER A 372 -34.27 -10.18 -16.82
C SER A 372 -33.80 -8.89 -16.15
N VAL A 373 -32.69 -8.32 -16.63
CA VAL A 373 -32.06 -7.15 -15.98
C VAL A 373 -32.68 -5.84 -16.45
N ALA A 374 -32.88 -5.65 -17.75
CA ALA A 374 -33.26 -4.35 -18.32
C ALA A 374 -34.77 -4.21 -18.62
N GLY A 375 -35.53 -5.33 -18.66
CA GLY A 375 -36.97 -5.32 -18.97
C GLY A 375 -37.31 -4.54 -20.25
N SER A 376 -36.40 -4.54 -21.23
CA SER A 376 -36.43 -3.65 -22.38
C SER A 376 -36.49 -4.42 -23.69
N LYS A 377 -37.24 -3.89 -24.67
CA LYS A 377 -37.28 -4.46 -26.02
C LYS A 377 -35.87 -4.50 -26.59
N ILE A 378 -35.44 -5.69 -26.99
CA ILE A 378 -34.15 -5.94 -27.62
C ILE A 378 -34.34 -5.69 -29.12
N ARG A 379 -33.48 -4.85 -29.70
CA ARG A 379 -33.37 -4.70 -31.15
C ARG A 379 -32.30 -5.66 -31.64
N GLU A 380 -32.66 -6.52 -32.57
CA GLU A 380 -31.75 -7.49 -33.17
C GLU A 380 -31.48 -7.10 -34.62
N ARG A 381 -30.22 -7.16 -35.03
CA ARG A 381 -29.83 -7.01 -36.44
C ARG A 381 -28.63 -7.89 -36.76
N ILE A 382 -28.58 -8.40 -37.98
CA ILE A 382 -27.37 -9.00 -38.53
C ILE A 382 -26.48 -7.84 -38.99
N THR A 383 -25.22 -7.84 -38.57
CA THR A 383 -24.23 -6.86 -38.98
C THR A 383 -23.09 -7.54 -39.69
N ASP A 384 -22.74 -7.03 -40.87
CA ASP A 384 -21.57 -7.44 -41.63
C ASP A 384 -20.36 -6.51 -41.40
N ARG A 385 -20.51 -5.53 -40.50
CA ARG A 385 -19.41 -4.62 -40.11
C ARG A 385 -18.40 -5.38 -39.24
N GLY A 386 -17.22 -5.69 -39.79
CA GLY A 386 -16.09 -6.30 -39.08
C GLY A 386 -15.61 -7.63 -39.68
N PHE A 387 -15.05 -8.53 -38.86
CA PHE A 387 -14.55 -9.85 -39.27
C PHE A 387 -15.69 -10.89 -39.43
N GLY A 388 -16.61 -10.61 -40.36
CA GLY A 388 -17.73 -11.46 -40.77
C GLY A 388 -19.07 -11.15 -40.10
N SER A 389 -20.13 -11.83 -40.56
CA SER A 389 -21.51 -11.64 -40.07
C SER A 389 -21.65 -12.05 -38.60
N ALA A 390 -22.23 -11.16 -37.80
CA ALA A 390 -22.56 -11.41 -36.40
C ALA A 390 -23.94 -10.83 -36.07
N THR A 391 -24.63 -11.41 -35.10
CA THR A 391 -25.89 -10.87 -34.60
C THR A 391 -25.58 -9.83 -33.53
N GLU A 392 -26.09 -8.61 -33.72
CA GLU A 392 -26.08 -7.55 -32.72
C GLU A 392 -27.39 -7.56 -31.92
N LEU A 393 -27.29 -7.65 -30.60
CA LEU A 393 -28.38 -7.40 -29.66
C LEU A 393 -28.18 -6.01 -29.04
N SER A 394 -29.12 -5.10 -29.29
CA SER A 394 -29.04 -3.71 -28.86
C SER A 394 -30.22 -3.35 -27.96
N PHE A 395 -29.94 -2.73 -26.82
CA PHE A 395 -30.97 -2.25 -25.90
C PHE A 395 -30.58 -0.90 -25.28
N SER A 396 -31.59 -0.12 -24.89
CA SER A 396 -31.41 1.24 -24.35
C SER A 396 -31.95 1.32 -22.94
N HIS A 397 -31.07 1.45 -21.96
CA HIS A 397 -31.42 1.62 -20.56
C HIS A 397 -30.42 2.54 -19.86
N LYS A 398 -30.81 3.80 -19.61
CA LYS A 398 -29.85 4.85 -19.23
C LYS A 398 -29.12 4.60 -17.90
N VAL A 399 -29.81 4.04 -16.90
CA VAL A 399 -29.18 3.72 -15.60
C VAL A 399 -28.09 2.66 -15.75
N LEU A 400 -28.43 1.49 -16.32
CA LEU A 400 -27.47 0.43 -16.67
C LEU A 400 -26.34 0.92 -17.60
N PHE A 401 -26.65 1.78 -18.57
CA PHE A 401 -25.65 2.38 -19.46
C PHE A 401 -24.60 3.16 -18.67
N GLU A 402 -25.01 4.07 -17.78
CA GLU A 402 -24.07 4.88 -16.98
C GLU A 402 -23.33 4.00 -15.97
N PHE A 403 -24.01 3.01 -15.39
CA PHE A 403 -23.38 2.02 -14.52
C PHE A 403 -22.25 1.27 -15.24
N ILE A 404 -22.54 0.65 -16.39
CA ILE A 404 -21.56 -0.12 -17.15
C ILE A 404 -20.45 0.81 -17.67
N LYS A 405 -20.78 2.00 -18.18
CA LYS A 405 -19.78 2.97 -18.66
C LYS A 405 -18.80 3.35 -17.54
N LYS A 406 -19.30 3.63 -16.33
CA LYS A 406 -18.48 4.04 -15.18
C LYS A 406 -17.64 2.88 -14.62
N TYR A 407 -18.24 1.71 -14.43
CA TYR A 407 -17.61 0.62 -13.69
C TYR A 407 -16.89 -0.40 -14.57
N CYS A 408 -17.38 -0.64 -15.78
CA CYS A 408 -16.77 -1.56 -16.74
C CYS A 408 -15.90 -0.86 -17.80
N GLY A 409 -16.04 0.46 -17.97
CA GLY A 409 -15.29 1.25 -18.95
C GLY A 409 -15.85 1.15 -20.39
N LYS A 410 -15.46 2.11 -21.25
CA LYS A 410 -15.88 2.19 -22.67
C LYS A 410 -14.71 1.94 -23.62
N GLY A 411 -14.94 1.08 -24.62
CA GLY A 411 -13.96 0.72 -25.64
C GLY A 411 -12.95 -0.32 -25.14
N SER A 412 -12.46 -1.17 -26.05
CA SER A 412 -11.78 -2.42 -25.68
C SER A 412 -10.50 -2.24 -24.85
N LYS A 413 -9.81 -1.09 -24.95
CA LYS A 413 -8.59 -0.79 -24.14
C LYS A 413 -8.88 -0.39 -22.70
N ASN A 414 -10.04 0.21 -22.44
CA ASN A 414 -10.39 0.77 -21.14
C ASN A 414 -11.34 -0.12 -20.34
N LYS A 415 -11.71 -1.28 -20.91
CA LYS A 415 -12.56 -2.26 -20.23
C LYS A 415 -11.88 -2.75 -18.95
N LYS A 416 -12.61 -2.87 -17.85
CA LYS A 416 -12.08 -3.34 -16.56
C LYS A 416 -13.16 -4.08 -15.77
N ILE A 417 -12.74 -4.96 -14.87
CA ILE A 417 -13.67 -5.63 -13.95
C ILE A 417 -14.12 -4.61 -12.90
N PRO A 418 -15.43 -4.46 -12.62
CA PRO A 418 -15.91 -3.64 -11.51
C PRO A 418 -15.39 -4.13 -10.16
N ASP A 419 -14.90 -3.22 -9.33
CA ASP A 419 -14.21 -3.61 -8.09
C ASP A 419 -15.07 -4.48 -7.15
N PHE A 420 -16.38 -4.23 -7.06
CA PHE A 420 -17.27 -5.01 -6.20
C PHE A 420 -17.31 -6.52 -6.52
N ILE A 421 -16.95 -6.91 -7.76
CA ILE A 421 -16.90 -8.32 -8.17
C ILE A 421 -15.86 -9.10 -7.36
N TYR A 422 -14.74 -8.47 -6.97
CA TYR A 422 -13.65 -9.15 -6.26
C TYR A 422 -14.06 -9.66 -4.88
N GLY A 423 -15.12 -9.10 -4.27
CA GLY A 423 -15.55 -9.41 -2.91
C GLY A 423 -16.79 -10.30 -2.84
N LEU A 424 -17.32 -10.71 -3.99
CA LEU A 424 -18.44 -11.64 -4.06
C LEU A 424 -17.98 -13.06 -3.70
N ASN A 425 -18.92 -13.93 -3.36
CA ASN A 425 -18.65 -15.36 -3.21
C ASN A 425 -18.29 -16.03 -4.55
N LYS A 426 -17.70 -17.23 -4.50
CA LYS A 426 -17.29 -17.99 -5.70
C LYS A 426 -18.42 -18.23 -6.69
N GLU A 427 -19.64 -18.47 -6.23
CA GLU A 427 -20.79 -18.74 -7.09
C GLU A 427 -21.16 -17.52 -7.94
N LYS A 428 -21.29 -16.34 -7.31
CA LYS A 428 -21.54 -15.08 -7.99
C LYS A 428 -20.39 -14.71 -8.93
N ILE A 429 -19.14 -14.88 -8.51
CA ILE A 429 -17.98 -14.69 -9.38
C ILE A 429 -18.05 -15.65 -10.58
N GLY A 430 -18.46 -16.90 -10.36
CA GLY A 430 -18.65 -17.91 -11.40
C GLY A 430 -19.67 -17.51 -12.47
N PHE A 431 -20.78 -16.89 -12.08
CA PHE A 431 -21.76 -16.33 -13.03
C PHE A 431 -21.16 -15.21 -13.89
N PHE A 432 -20.41 -14.29 -13.28
CA PHE A 432 -19.71 -13.24 -14.02
C PHE A 432 -18.70 -13.82 -15.02
N LEU A 433 -17.87 -14.76 -14.57
CA LEU A 433 -16.88 -15.44 -15.41
C LEU A 433 -17.53 -16.27 -16.52
N SER A 434 -18.72 -16.85 -16.29
CA SER A 434 -19.48 -17.56 -17.31
C SER A 434 -19.83 -16.65 -18.49
N GLY A 435 -20.31 -15.42 -18.23
CA GLY A 435 -20.56 -14.45 -19.29
C GLY A 435 -19.29 -14.08 -20.05
N LEU A 436 -18.21 -13.79 -19.30
CA LEU A 436 -16.93 -13.37 -19.85
C LEU A 436 -16.27 -14.44 -20.75
N TYR A 437 -16.16 -15.68 -20.25
CA TYR A 437 -15.54 -16.80 -20.98
C TYR A 437 -16.42 -17.33 -22.10
N ASN A 438 -17.75 -17.19 -22.04
CA ASN A 438 -18.60 -17.57 -23.16
C ASN A 438 -18.41 -16.64 -24.36
N GLY A 439 -18.25 -15.34 -24.15
CA GLY A 439 -17.99 -14.40 -25.24
C GLY A 439 -16.61 -14.60 -25.88
N ASP A 440 -15.54 -14.27 -25.16
CA ASP A 440 -14.18 -14.20 -25.73
C ASP A 440 -13.23 -15.32 -25.26
N GLY A 441 -13.66 -16.15 -24.31
CA GLY A 441 -12.86 -17.28 -23.86
C GLY A 441 -12.67 -18.31 -24.97
N TRP A 442 -11.62 -19.11 -24.90
CA TRP A 442 -11.37 -20.21 -25.82
C TRP A 442 -10.81 -21.40 -25.08
N ILE A 443 -11.02 -22.59 -25.65
CA ILE A 443 -10.54 -23.86 -25.08
C ILE A 443 -9.87 -24.63 -26.20
N SER A 444 -8.68 -25.14 -25.95
CA SER A 444 -7.90 -25.94 -26.87
C SER A 444 -7.32 -27.13 -26.12
N ARG A 445 -7.87 -28.33 -26.35
CA ARG A 445 -7.54 -29.55 -25.60
C ARG A 445 -7.73 -29.33 -24.09
N ASP A 446 -6.64 -29.29 -23.35
CA ASP A 446 -6.54 -29.12 -21.90
C ASP A 446 -6.18 -27.68 -21.48
N LEU A 447 -6.19 -26.74 -22.42
CA LEU A 447 -5.85 -25.35 -22.21
C LEU A 447 -7.10 -24.47 -22.28
N VAL A 448 -7.35 -23.69 -21.24
CA VAL A 448 -8.38 -22.64 -21.21
C VAL A 448 -7.67 -21.29 -21.33
N GLY A 449 -8.22 -20.40 -22.15
CA GLY A 449 -7.64 -19.08 -22.34
C GLY A 449 -8.65 -17.97 -22.57
N TYR A 450 -8.19 -16.75 -22.34
CA TYR A 450 -8.92 -15.50 -22.56
C TYR A 450 -7.97 -14.46 -23.15
N SER A 451 -8.42 -13.68 -24.13
CA SER A 451 -7.60 -12.67 -24.79
C SER A 451 -8.22 -11.29 -24.64
N THR A 452 -7.40 -10.27 -24.36
CA THR A 452 -7.87 -8.88 -24.29
C THR A 452 -6.75 -7.90 -24.63
N ILE A 453 -7.10 -6.71 -25.10
CA ILE A 453 -6.16 -5.59 -25.29
C ILE A 453 -6.17 -4.61 -24.10
N SER A 454 -7.08 -4.82 -23.14
CA SER A 454 -7.09 -4.03 -21.90
C SER A 454 -6.17 -4.67 -20.87
N ARG A 455 -5.11 -3.93 -20.51
CA ARG A 455 -4.23 -4.31 -19.40
C ARG A 455 -5.00 -4.40 -18.08
N GLN A 456 -6.01 -3.54 -17.86
CA GLN A 456 -6.80 -3.56 -16.61
C GLN A 456 -7.70 -4.79 -16.53
N LEU A 457 -8.30 -5.21 -17.65
CA LEU A 457 -9.09 -6.44 -17.69
C LEU A 457 -8.21 -7.67 -17.53
N ALA A 458 -7.00 -7.68 -18.12
CA ALA A 458 -6.04 -8.77 -17.97
C ALA A 458 -5.53 -8.91 -16.52
N ASP A 459 -5.20 -7.79 -15.89
CA ASP A 459 -4.81 -7.72 -14.47
C ASP A 459 -5.94 -8.25 -13.58
N GLY A 460 -7.13 -7.68 -13.77
CA GLY A 460 -8.30 -8.01 -12.98
C GLY A 460 -8.72 -9.47 -13.12
N LEU A 461 -8.72 -10.01 -14.34
CA LEU A 461 -9.08 -11.41 -14.59
C LEU A 461 -8.08 -12.35 -13.91
N THR A 462 -6.78 -12.06 -14.00
CA THR A 462 -5.74 -12.88 -13.34
C THR A 462 -5.96 -12.92 -11.83
N LYS A 463 -6.24 -11.77 -11.20
CA LYS A 463 -6.53 -11.69 -9.76
C LYS A 463 -7.82 -12.43 -9.39
N LEU A 464 -8.86 -12.35 -10.23
CA LEU A 464 -10.13 -13.03 -9.98
C LEU A 464 -10.01 -14.57 -10.10
N LEU A 465 -9.13 -15.07 -10.96
CA LEU A 465 -8.83 -16.50 -11.06
C LEU A 465 -8.15 -17.07 -9.80
N LEU A 466 -7.39 -16.25 -9.06
CA LEU A 466 -6.80 -16.65 -7.78
C LEU A 466 -7.83 -16.99 -6.71
N VAL A 467 -9.06 -16.46 -6.80
CA VAL A 467 -10.16 -16.85 -5.90
C VAL A 467 -10.50 -18.35 -6.04
N PHE A 468 -10.30 -18.91 -7.23
CA PHE A 468 -10.45 -20.35 -7.51
C PHE A 468 -9.13 -21.12 -7.31
N GLY A 469 -8.08 -20.47 -6.81
CA GLY A 469 -6.73 -21.03 -6.70
C GLY A 469 -6.01 -21.20 -8.03
N ILE A 470 -6.52 -20.61 -9.12
CA ILE A 470 -5.94 -20.74 -10.46
C ILE A 470 -4.90 -19.66 -10.69
N VAL A 471 -3.64 -20.08 -10.77
CA VAL A 471 -2.52 -19.22 -11.16
C VAL A 471 -2.41 -19.19 -12.70
N GLY A 472 -3.11 -18.22 -13.32
CA GLY A 472 -3.06 -18.02 -14.77
C GLY A 472 -1.69 -17.50 -15.26
N ARG A 473 -1.27 -17.94 -16.45
CA ARG A 473 -0.12 -17.37 -17.18
C ARG A 473 -0.58 -16.26 -18.11
N ILE A 474 0.04 -15.10 -18.02
CA ILE A 474 -0.17 -13.94 -18.88
C ILE A 474 0.91 -13.94 -19.96
N LYS A 475 0.51 -13.92 -21.22
CA LYS A 475 1.39 -13.70 -22.37
C LYS A 475 1.01 -12.39 -23.03
N SER A 476 1.95 -11.45 -23.10
CA SER A 476 1.79 -10.23 -23.87
C SER A 476 2.50 -10.35 -25.21
N SER A 477 1.83 -9.98 -26.31
CA SER A 477 2.43 -9.91 -27.64
C SER A 477 2.01 -8.64 -28.36
N LYS A 478 2.85 -8.10 -29.26
CA LYS A 478 2.42 -7.02 -30.16
C LYS A 478 1.28 -7.54 -31.04
N GLY A 479 0.14 -6.86 -31.03
CA GLY A 479 -1.04 -7.25 -31.80
C GLY A 479 -0.79 -7.13 -33.31
N LYS A 480 -1.71 -7.69 -34.11
CA LYS A 480 -1.57 -7.80 -35.58
C LYS A 480 -1.21 -6.49 -36.28
N ASN A 481 -1.75 -5.36 -35.81
CA ASN A 481 -1.50 -4.04 -36.38
C ASN A 481 -0.30 -3.30 -35.76
N ARG A 482 0.50 -3.96 -34.91
CA ARG A 482 1.64 -3.44 -34.11
C ARG A 482 1.35 -2.24 -33.18
N LYS A 483 0.16 -1.63 -33.27
CA LYS A 483 -0.26 -0.46 -32.47
C LYS A 483 -0.70 -0.80 -31.04
N ASN A 484 -1.09 -2.05 -30.77
CA ASN A 484 -1.63 -2.47 -29.47
C ASN A 484 -0.86 -3.68 -28.92
N ILE A 485 -0.91 -3.88 -27.61
CA ILE A 485 -0.43 -5.09 -26.95
C ILE A 485 -1.65 -5.98 -26.68
N ASP A 486 -1.57 -7.23 -27.13
CA ASP A 486 -2.57 -8.26 -26.85
C ASP A 486 -2.10 -9.07 -25.64
N TYR A 487 -2.94 -9.15 -24.61
CA TYR A 487 -2.75 -9.97 -23.42
C TYR A 487 -3.55 -11.26 -23.57
N ARG A 488 -2.90 -12.41 -23.39
CA ARG A 488 -3.54 -13.73 -23.34
C ARG A 488 -3.32 -14.34 -21.97
N ILE A 489 -4.40 -14.58 -21.25
CA ILE A 489 -4.40 -15.26 -19.95
C ILE A 489 -4.73 -16.72 -20.25
N ILE A 490 -3.87 -17.65 -19.84
CA ILE A 490 -4.04 -19.09 -20.08
C ILE A 490 -3.78 -19.91 -18.83
N PHE A 491 -4.51 -21.01 -18.67
CA PHE A 491 -4.29 -21.97 -17.59
C PHE A 491 -4.69 -23.38 -18.06
N TYR A 492 -4.06 -24.39 -17.47
CA TYR A 492 -4.17 -25.78 -17.89
C TYR A 492 -5.17 -26.55 -17.01
N THR A 493 -5.66 -27.69 -17.50
CA THR A 493 -6.44 -28.64 -16.70
C THR A 493 -5.64 -29.13 -15.50
N THR A 494 -6.11 -28.75 -14.33
CA THR A 494 -5.55 -29.00 -13.00
C THR A 494 -6.72 -29.28 -12.04
N ASN A 495 -6.44 -29.68 -10.79
CA ASN A 495 -7.48 -29.81 -9.76
C ASN A 495 -8.29 -28.52 -9.59
N GLU A 496 -7.63 -27.37 -9.73
CA GLU A 496 -8.25 -26.06 -9.65
C GLU A 496 -9.19 -25.76 -10.82
N LEU A 497 -8.96 -26.35 -11.99
CA LEU A 497 -9.91 -26.21 -13.11
C LEU A 497 -11.23 -26.94 -12.80
N THR A 498 -11.18 -28.10 -12.15
CA THR A 498 -12.39 -28.81 -11.72
C THR A 498 -13.20 -27.94 -10.76
N GLU A 499 -12.53 -27.30 -9.79
CA GLU A 499 -13.16 -26.34 -8.88
C GLU A 499 -13.77 -25.16 -9.64
N PHE A 500 -13.06 -24.56 -10.60
CA PHE A 500 -13.58 -23.48 -11.44
C PHE A 500 -14.82 -23.88 -12.25
N LEU A 501 -14.84 -25.08 -12.83
CA LEU A 501 -15.96 -25.56 -13.64
C LEU A 501 -17.21 -25.91 -12.82
N LYS A 502 -17.11 -26.07 -11.49
CA LYS A 502 -18.29 -26.16 -10.61
C LYS A 502 -19.13 -24.89 -10.65
N TYR A 503 -18.49 -23.72 -10.79
CA TYR A 503 -19.14 -22.41 -10.73
C TYR A 503 -19.26 -21.73 -12.11
N VAL A 504 -18.39 -22.09 -13.06
CA VAL A 504 -18.35 -21.47 -14.39
C VAL A 504 -18.97 -22.37 -15.45
N THR A 505 -20.07 -21.90 -16.03
CA THR A 505 -20.79 -22.60 -17.11
C THR A 505 -20.29 -22.17 -18.48
N LEU A 506 -19.70 -23.11 -19.23
CA LEU A 506 -19.19 -22.87 -20.59
C LEU A 506 -20.12 -23.48 -21.65
N ILE A 507 -20.75 -22.64 -22.47
CA ILE A 507 -21.66 -23.04 -23.53
C ILE A 507 -20.85 -23.61 -24.71
N ARG A 508 -21.11 -24.88 -25.06
CA ARG A 508 -20.52 -25.61 -26.21
C ARG A 508 -19.02 -25.95 -26.12
N LYS A 509 -18.31 -25.48 -25.08
CA LYS A 509 -16.89 -25.78 -24.92
C LYS A 509 -16.74 -26.97 -23.98
N LYS A 510 -16.61 -28.18 -24.53
CA LYS A 510 -16.28 -29.37 -23.72
C LYS A 510 -14.82 -29.26 -23.31
N VAL A 511 -14.60 -29.10 -22.01
CA VAL A 511 -13.25 -29.23 -21.43
C VAL A 511 -13.00 -30.72 -21.26
N ILE A 512 -11.89 -31.20 -21.84
CA ILE A 512 -11.41 -32.55 -21.56
C ILE A 512 -10.55 -32.43 -20.31
N LEU A 513 -11.08 -32.90 -19.17
CA LEU A 513 -10.30 -33.03 -17.95
C LEU A 513 -9.31 -34.18 -18.12
N ARG A 514 -8.11 -34.05 -17.53
CA ARG A 514 -7.17 -35.16 -17.45
C ARG A 514 -7.67 -36.14 -16.39
N ASP A 515 -7.51 -37.44 -16.63
CA ASP A 515 -7.95 -38.49 -15.69
C ASP A 515 -7.18 -38.42 -14.36
N ASN A 516 -5.91 -38.00 -14.39
CA ASN A 516 -5.06 -37.75 -13.22
C ASN A 516 -4.47 -36.32 -13.27
N PRO A 517 -5.21 -35.30 -12.82
CA PRO A 517 -4.68 -33.95 -12.68
C PRO A 517 -3.52 -33.94 -11.67
N ARG A 518 -2.32 -33.53 -12.11
CA ARG A 518 -1.16 -33.41 -11.21
C ARG A 518 -1.30 -32.12 -10.39
N PRO A 519 -1.05 -32.16 -9.06
CA PRO A 519 -0.95 -30.95 -8.27
C PRO A 519 0.16 -30.06 -8.83
N ASN A 520 -0.03 -28.75 -8.73
CA ASN A 520 0.97 -27.81 -9.20
C ASN A 520 2.14 -27.79 -8.19
N PRO A 521 3.34 -28.31 -8.55
CA PRO A 521 4.43 -28.47 -7.59
C PRO A 521 4.99 -27.15 -7.07
N TYR A 522 4.62 -26.03 -7.72
CA TYR A 522 5.01 -24.68 -7.32
C TYR A 522 4.02 -24.04 -6.37
N LYS A 523 2.90 -24.69 -6.04
CA LYS A 523 1.88 -24.17 -5.14
C LYS A 523 2.03 -24.79 -3.76
N ILE A 524 2.10 -23.95 -2.73
CA ILE A 524 2.25 -24.34 -1.33
C ILE A 524 1.20 -23.53 -0.58
N GLU A 525 0.25 -24.20 0.10
CA GLU A 525 -0.88 -23.51 0.76
C GLU A 525 -1.58 -22.50 -0.16
N ASP A 526 -1.63 -21.21 0.22
CA ASP A 526 -2.20 -20.13 -0.58
C ASP A 526 -1.13 -19.34 -1.40
N ILE A 527 0.14 -19.77 -1.40
CA ILE A 527 1.22 -19.17 -2.19
C ILE A 527 1.58 -19.96 -3.45
N TYR A 528 2.24 -19.28 -4.38
CA TYR A 528 2.81 -19.88 -5.57
C TYR A 528 4.23 -19.36 -5.82
N LEU A 529 5.14 -20.29 -6.13
CA LEU A 529 6.55 -20.04 -6.42
C LEU A 529 6.74 -19.80 -7.92
N ASP A 530 6.90 -18.55 -8.30
CA ASP A 530 7.11 -18.17 -9.70
C ASP A 530 8.55 -17.78 -9.96
N LYS A 531 9.05 -18.07 -11.16
CA LYS A 531 10.42 -17.71 -11.52
C LYS A 531 10.48 -16.35 -12.18
N ILE A 532 11.50 -15.57 -11.88
CA ILE A 532 11.82 -14.36 -12.61
C ILE A 532 12.23 -14.75 -14.03
N LYS A 533 11.66 -14.05 -15.01
CA LYS A 533 11.96 -14.21 -16.42
C LYS A 533 12.87 -13.11 -16.93
N ASN A 534 12.65 -11.87 -16.50
CA ASN A 534 13.41 -10.71 -16.94
C ASN A 534 13.44 -9.65 -15.84
N ILE A 535 14.60 -9.01 -15.66
CA ILE A 535 14.76 -7.83 -14.83
C ILE A 535 15.29 -6.69 -15.71
N GLN A 536 14.48 -5.65 -15.88
CA GLN A 536 14.86 -4.49 -16.66
C GLN A 536 15.20 -3.33 -15.72
N LYS A 537 16.46 -2.87 -15.76
CA LYS A 537 16.87 -1.62 -15.11
C LYS A 537 16.33 -0.43 -15.90
N ILE A 538 15.46 0.35 -15.27
CA ILE A 538 14.83 1.55 -15.84
C ILE A 538 15.51 2.77 -15.21
N ARG A 539 16.00 3.67 -16.07
CA ARG A 539 16.45 5.00 -15.66
C ARG A 539 15.46 6.04 -16.18
N LEU A 540 14.73 6.68 -15.27
CA LEU A 540 13.74 7.70 -15.61
C LEU A 540 14.45 9.00 -16.06
N LYS A 541 13.80 9.76 -16.96
CA LYS A 541 14.33 11.07 -17.39
C LYS A 541 14.19 12.13 -16.29
N ASN A 542 13.11 12.03 -15.52
CA ASN A 542 12.82 12.85 -14.34
C ASN A 542 12.64 11.92 -13.15
N SER A 543 13.05 12.34 -11.95
CA SER A 543 12.83 11.57 -10.72
C SER A 543 11.33 11.50 -10.40
N GLU A 544 10.83 10.31 -10.06
CA GLU A 544 9.42 10.10 -9.71
C GLU A 544 9.29 9.64 -8.26
N TYR A 545 8.30 10.16 -7.53
CA TYR A 545 8.01 9.72 -6.17
C TYR A 545 7.70 8.22 -6.14
N VAL A 546 8.10 7.58 -5.06
CA VAL A 546 7.88 6.15 -4.82
C VAL A 546 7.06 6.04 -3.52
N TYR A 547 6.04 5.18 -3.48
CA TYR A 547 5.06 5.05 -2.42
C TYR A 547 5.01 3.62 -1.89
N ASP A 548 4.64 3.48 -0.62
CA ASP A 548 4.43 2.20 0.03
C ASP A 548 3.25 2.25 1.00
N ILE A 549 2.85 1.11 1.55
CA ILE A 549 1.85 1.00 2.61
C ILE A 549 2.39 0.25 3.81
N SER A 550 1.99 0.68 5.01
CA SER A 550 2.26 -0.06 6.24
C SER A 550 1.12 -1.01 6.54
N VAL A 551 1.41 -2.32 6.50
CA VAL A 551 0.50 -3.42 6.84
C VAL A 551 1.07 -4.24 8.00
N PRO A 552 0.77 -3.88 9.27
CA PRO A 552 1.27 -4.57 10.46
C PRO A 552 0.86 -6.05 10.50
N GLY A 553 1.65 -6.86 11.20
CA GLY A 553 1.41 -8.29 11.39
C GLY A 553 2.09 -9.14 10.33
N CYS A 554 1.55 -9.20 9.12
CA CYS A 554 2.16 -9.97 8.01
C CYS A 554 3.33 -9.25 7.33
N GLN A 555 3.40 -7.91 7.47
CA GLN A 555 4.45 -7.05 6.89
C GLN A 555 4.58 -7.11 5.35
N ASN A 556 3.49 -7.47 4.67
CA ASN A 556 3.43 -7.52 3.22
C ASN A 556 2.03 -7.24 2.68
N PHE A 557 1.93 -7.04 1.37
CA PHE A 557 0.67 -6.84 0.66
C PHE A 557 0.76 -7.30 -0.79
N ILE A 558 -0.39 -7.45 -1.43
CA ILE A 558 -0.48 -7.85 -2.84
C ILE A 558 -0.57 -6.61 -3.73
N GLY A 559 0.42 -6.45 -4.60
CA GLY A 559 0.51 -5.35 -5.56
C GLY A 559 0.89 -5.80 -6.97
N GLY A 560 0.90 -4.84 -7.88
CA GLY A 560 1.37 -4.99 -9.24
C GLY A 560 0.49 -5.81 -10.19
N PHE A 561 0.99 -5.97 -11.41
CA PHE A 561 0.27 -6.55 -12.53
C PHE A 561 0.20 -8.08 -12.41
N GLY A 562 -1.02 -8.59 -12.24
CA GLY A 562 -1.32 -10.01 -12.00
C GLY A 562 -1.14 -10.46 -10.55
N GLY A 563 -0.72 -9.55 -9.65
CA GLY A 563 -0.54 -9.79 -8.22
C GLY A 563 0.80 -10.44 -7.88
N ILE A 564 1.65 -9.70 -7.16
CA ILE A 564 2.95 -10.09 -6.60
C ILE A 564 2.95 -9.69 -5.11
N LEU A 565 3.65 -10.46 -4.27
CA LEU A 565 3.81 -10.15 -2.85
C LEU A 565 4.91 -9.09 -2.67
N LEU A 566 4.56 -7.95 -2.08
CA LEU A 566 5.45 -6.81 -1.84
C LEU A 566 5.66 -6.63 -0.34
N HIS A 567 6.87 -6.26 0.08
CA HIS A 567 7.20 -6.00 1.49
C HIS A 567 6.77 -4.58 1.90
N ASN A 568 6.56 -4.31 3.20
CA ASN A 568 6.31 -2.94 3.70
C ASN A 568 7.61 -2.11 3.88
N SER A 569 7.51 -0.77 3.87
CA SER A 569 8.35 0.21 4.64
C SER A 569 7.51 0.84 5.76
N GLY A 570 8.00 1.56 6.78
CA GLY A 570 9.32 1.66 7.42
C GLY A 570 9.28 2.71 8.57
N HIS A 571 9.88 2.43 9.74
CA HIS A 571 9.84 3.23 10.99
C HIS A 571 11.22 3.79 11.34
N ALA A 572 11.32 4.98 11.93
CA ALA A 572 12.60 5.55 12.36
C ALA A 572 13.20 4.70 13.49
N SER A 573 14.45 4.26 13.34
CA SER A 573 15.05 3.32 14.29
C SER A 573 16.41 3.75 14.81
N MET A 574 16.64 3.50 16.10
CA MET A 574 17.93 3.68 16.75
C MET A 574 18.37 2.41 17.47
N ALA A 575 19.66 2.10 17.47
CA ALA A 575 20.18 0.95 18.19
C ALA A 575 21.61 1.15 18.69
N THR A 576 22.06 0.32 19.64
CA THR A 576 23.49 0.18 19.93
C THR A 576 24.09 -1.14 19.45
N MET A 577 25.40 -1.16 19.19
CA MET A 577 26.15 -2.39 18.91
C MET A 577 27.59 -2.28 19.41
N HIS A 578 28.20 -3.40 19.83
CA HIS A 578 29.63 -3.43 20.13
C HIS A 578 30.45 -3.50 18.84
N ALA A 579 31.32 -2.51 18.59
CA ALA A 579 32.40 -2.58 17.60
C ALA A 579 33.36 -1.38 17.79
N ASP A 580 34.52 -1.44 17.13
CA ASP A 580 35.58 -0.42 17.25
C ASP A 580 35.63 0.55 16.06
N ASP A 581 35.05 0.17 14.92
CA ASP A 581 34.97 0.99 13.70
C ASP A 581 33.75 0.59 12.85
N ALA A 582 33.37 1.44 11.89
CA ALA A 582 32.21 1.18 11.03
C ALA A 582 32.36 -0.08 10.17
N ASN A 583 33.50 -0.35 9.53
CA ASN A 583 33.64 -1.55 8.70
C ASN A 583 33.44 -2.83 9.53
N THR A 584 33.93 -2.84 10.78
CA THR A 584 33.70 -3.93 11.72
C THR A 584 32.21 -4.11 12.05
N VAL A 585 31.45 -3.03 12.21
CA VAL A 585 29.99 -3.06 12.41
C VAL A 585 29.30 -3.66 11.20
N ILE A 586 29.60 -3.13 10.02
CA ILE A 586 28.99 -3.51 8.76
C ILE A 586 29.25 -5.00 8.49
N ARG A 587 30.49 -5.44 8.67
CA ARG A 587 30.87 -6.86 8.54
C ARG A 587 30.12 -7.74 9.53
N ARG A 588 29.98 -7.31 10.80
CA ARG A 588 29.20 -8.04 11.82
C ARG A 588 27.72 -8.14 11.43
N LEU A 589 27.14 -7.07 10.91
CA LEU A 589 25.77 -7.06 10.40
C LEU A 589 25.62 -8.03 9.22
N GLN A 590 26.64 -8.19 8.37
CA GLN A 590 26.59 -9.09 7.20
C GLN A 590 26.91 -10.55 7.49
N THR A 591 27.51 -10.87 8.64
CA THR A 591 27.87 -12.25 9.00
C THR A 591 26.87 -12.87 9.98
N PRO A 592 26.71 -14.21 10.02
CA PRO A 592 25.97 -14.90 11.08
C PRO A 592 26.48 -14.49 12.47
N PRO A 593 25.60 -14.36 13.49
CA PRO A 593 24.18 -14.73 13.51
C PRO A 593 23.22 -13.68 12.92
N ILE A 594 23.71 -12.54 12.42
CA ILE A 594 22.87 -11.41 11.96
C ILE A 594 22.53 -11.53 10.46
N ASN A 595 23.55 -11.72 9.62
CA ASN A 595 23.44 -12.08 8.20
C ASN A 595 22.55 -11.15 7.34
N LEU A 596 22.76 -9.84 7.42
CA LEU A 596 22.10 -8.81 6.61
C LEU A 596 22.82 -8.57 5.29
N SER A 597 22.07 -8.23 4.23
CA SER A 597 22.68 -7.79 2.97
C SER A 597 23.32 -6.39 3.08
N PRO A 598 24.37 -6.07 2.30
CA PRO A 598 24.98 -4.73 2.25
C PRO A 598 23.96 -3.60 2.19
N SER A 599 22.96 -3.76 1.36
CA SER A 599 21.97 -2.73 1.12
C SER A 599 20.92 -2.61 2.24
N LEU A 600 20.70 -3.67 3.05
CA LEU A 600 19.98 -3.52 4.34
C LEU A 600 20.79 -2.62 5.25
N VAL A 601 22.10 -2.79 5.28
CA VAL A 601 22.94 -1.93 6.10
C VAL A 601 22.97 -0.49 5.59
N GLU A 602 22.83 -0.25 4.28
CA GLU A 602 22.70 1.09 3.68
C GLU A 602 21.45 1.88 4.10
N THR A 603 20.41 1.23 4.66
CA THR A 603 19.25 1.94 5.21
C THR A 603 19.60 2.71 6.49
N LEU A 604 20.76 2.41 7.08
CA LEU A 604 21.32 3.18 8.17
C LEU A 604 21.81 4.54 7.66
N ASP A 605 21.36 5.64 8.25
CA ASP A 605 21.83 6.96 7.86
C ASP A 605 23.19 7.27 8.49
N VAL A 606 23.37 6.92 9.76
CA VAL A 606 24.54 7.32 10.55
C VAL A 606 25.00 6.26 11.54
N ILE A 607 26.32 6.08 11.62
CA ILE A 607 27.02 5.42 12.72
C ILE A 607 27.69 6.46 13.62
N CYS A 608 27.37 6.44 14.92
CA CYS A 608 28.04 7.24 15.96
C CYS A 608 29.08 6.37 16.68
N LEU A 609 30.36 6.65 16.52
CA LEU A 609 31.46 5.88 17.13
C LEU A 609 31.88 6.48 18.48
N MET A 610 31.54 5.80 19.56
CA MET A 610 31.95 6.09 20.93
C MET A 610 33.30 5.46 21.25
N THR A 611 34.18 6.23 21.90
CA THR A 611 35.51 5.79 22.30
C THR A 611 35.84 6.17 23.74
N HIS A 612 36.69 5.36 24.37
CA HIS A 612 37.36 5.71 25.63
C HIS A 612 38.74 6.26 25.30
N ALA A 613 39.04 7.47 25.79
CA ALA A 613 40.34 8.09 25.60
C ALA A 613 40.94 8.52 26.94
N LYS A 614 42.23 8.27 27.12
CA LYS A 614 43.03 8.84 28.22
C LYS A 614 43.58 10.19 27.81
N ILE A 615 43.05 11.25 28.41
CA ILE A 615 43.49 12.62 28.16
C ILE A 615 44.02 13.17 29.47
N LYS A 616 45.30 13.58 29.50
CA LYS A 616 45.98 14.08 30.71
C LYS A 616 45.88 13.12 31.91
N GLY A 617 45.88 11.80 31.67
CA GLY A 617 45.82 10.77 32.72
C GLY A 617 44.41 10.41 33.21
N GLU A 618 43.37 11.12 32.77
CA GLU A 618 41.98 10.82 33.11
C GLU A 618 41.28 10.04 31.98
N ASP A 619 40.52 9.00 32.35
CA ASP A 619 39.66 8.28 31.40
C ASP A 619 38.42 9.11 31.07
N ARG A 620 38.25 9.44 29.78
CA ARG A 620 37.11 10.22 29.29
C ARG A 620 36.41 9.51 28.13
N ARG A 621 35.06 9.50 28.16
CA ARG A 621 34.21 9.02 27.08
C ARG A 621 33.99 10.12 26.05
N LYS A 622 34.21 9.83 24.77
CA LYS A 622 34.13 10.80 23.67
C LYS A 622 33.37 10.20 22.49
N LEU A 623 32.61 11.02 21.77
CA LEU A 623 32.10 10.65 20.45
C LEU A 623 33.23 10.81 19.43
N GLY A 624 33.98 9.74 19.17
CA GLY A 624 35.19 9.78 18.33
C GLY A 624 34.91 10.19 16.88
N ALA A 625 33.78 9.75 16.31
CA ALA A 625 33.35 10.19 14.98
C ALA A 625 31.84 9.98 14.76
N ILE A 626 31.28 10.76 13.84
CA ILE A 626 29.99 10.51 13.20
C ILE A 626 30.26 10.17 11.75
N GLN A 627 29.78 9.02 11.30
CA GLN A 627 29.96 8.53 9.94
C GLN A 627 28.61 8.36 9.27
N GLU A 628 28.36 9.12 8.21
CA GLU A 628 27.20 8.96 7.34
C GLU A 628 27.46 7.82 6.36
N ILE A 629 26.53 6.87 6.25
CA ILE A 629 26.66 5.76 5.32
C ILE A 629 26.21 6.24 3.93
N LEU A 630 27.11 6.13 2.96
CA LEU A 630 26.84 6.47 1.57
C LEU A 630 26.52 5.22 0.75
N SER A 631 27.34 4.18 0.92
CA SER A 631 27.14 2.86 0.32
C SER A 631 27.91 1.79 1.09
N VAL A 632 27.54 0.52 0.92
CA VAL A 632 28.19 -0.64 1.53
C VAL A 632 28.57 -1.64 0.44
N GLU A 633 29.84 -2.01 0.36
CA GLU A 633 30.36 -3.01 -0.57
C GLU A 633 30.10 -4.44 -0.06
N GLU A 634 30.03 -5.43 -0.97
CA GLU A 634 29.85 -6.86 -0.65
C GLU A 634 30.95 -7.44 0.25
N ASN A 635 32.14 -6.84 0.24
CA ASN A 635 33.26 -7.25 1.09
C ASN A 635 33.16 -6.74 2.54
N GLY A 636 32.08 -6.03 2.89
CA GLY A 636 31.85 -5.44 4.22
C GLY A 636 32.54 -4.10 4.45
N LYS A 637 33.01 -3.44 3.40
CA LYS A 637 33.57 -2.09 3.44
C LYS A 637 32.47 -1.05 3.21
N ALA A 638 32.33 -0.10 4.12
CA ALA A 638 31.43 1.03 3.93
C ALA A 638 32.17 2.23 3.33
N VAL A 639 31.53 2.85 2.33
CA VAL A 639 31.87 4.19 1.88
C VAL A 639 31.10 5.16 2.76
N VAL A 640 31.83 6.00 3.48
CA VAL A 640 31.25 6.90 4.48
C VAL A 640 31.67 8.34 4.24
N ASN A 641 30.78 9.28 4.55
CA ASN A 641 31.17 10.67 4.79
C ASN A 641 31.31 10.89 6.29
N VAL A 642 32.38 11.56 6.72
CA VAL A 642 32.66 11.79 8.15
C VAL A 642 32.47 13.27 8.47
N PRO A 643 31.23 13.73 8.74
CA PRO A 643 30.97 15.13 9.07
C PRO A 643 31.67 15.55 10.37
N PHE A 644 31.83 14.65 11.33
CA PHE A 644 32.50 14.95 12.60
C PHE A 644 33.56 13.91 12.93
N LYS A 645 34.75 14.38 13.33
CA LYS A 645 35.84 13.54 13.83
C LYS A 645 36.59 14.24 14.97
N TRP A 646 36.78 13.54 16.07
CA TRP A 646 37.59 14.00 17.19
C TRP A 646 39.09 13.83 16.91
N ASN A 647 39.88 14.82 17.28
CA ASN A 647 41.34 14.80 17.21
C ASN A 647 41.95 14.66 18.62
N PRO A 648 42.57 13.51 18.95
CA PRO A 648 43.16 13.27 20.26
C PRO A 648 44.32 14.21 20.62
N MET A 649 45.09 14.69 19.64
CA MET A 649 46.32 15.47 19.88
C MET A 649 46.05 16.80 20.55
N ASN A 650 44.93 17.45 20.22
CA ASN A 650 44.57 18.77 20.70
C ASN A 650 43.20 18.81 21.41
N ASP A 651 42.55 17.65 21.60
CA ASP A 651 41.21 17.50 22.16
C ASP A 651 40.15 18.39 21.47
N THR A 652 40.17 18.45 20.13
CA THR A 652 39.21 19.24 19.33
C THR A 652 38.36 18.38 18.41
N PHE A 653 37.18 18.89 18.03
CA PHE A 653 36.33 18.28 17.02
C PHE A 653 36.50 18.97 15.68
N LEU A 654 36.78 18.19 14.64
CA LEU A 654 36.77 18.65 13.26
C LEU A 654 35.37 18.50 12.69
N PHE A 655 34.83 19.58 12.12
CA PHE A 655 33.54 19.60 11.43
C PHE A 655 33.72 19.84 9.93
N LYS A 656 33.27 18.88 9.12
CA LYS A 656 33.17 19.01 7.67
C LYS A 656 31.76 19.48 7.32
N ARG A 657 31.64 20.66 6.69
CA ARG A 657 30.35 21.28 6.35
C ARG A 657 29.46 20.46 5.41
N GLN A 658 30.05 19.58 4.59
CA GLN A 658 29.30 18.69 3.71
C GLN A 658 28.70 17.54 4.51
N SER A 659 27.38 17.44 4.48
CA SER A 659 26.60 16.38 5.10
C SER A 659 25.58 15.87 4.08
N ASN A 660 25.74 14.60 3.71
CA ASN A 660 24.82 13.90 2.82
C ASN A 660 23.48 13.68 3.51
N VAL A 661 23.45 13.49 4.83
CA VAL A 661 22.20 13.30 5.56
C VAL A 661 21.41 14.61 5.61
N PHE A 662 22.06 15.77 5.73
CA PHE A 662 21.37 17.05 5.59
C PHE A 662 20.82 17.26 4.17
N ASP A 663 21.53 16.79 3.14
CA ASP A 663 21.00 16.83 1.77
C ASP A 663 19.76 15.93 1.63
N LYS A 664 19.75 14.75 2.29
CA LYS A 664 18.55 13.89 2.40
C LYS A 664 17.40 14.63 3.12
N ILE A 665 17.66 15.30 4.25
CA ILE A 665 16.64 16.03 5.02
C ILE A 665 16.05 17.20 4.21
N VAL A 666 16.90 17.97 3.54
CA VAL A 666 16.51 19.08 2.65
C VAL A 666 15.57 18.59 1.55
N ALA A 667 15.93 17.46 0.91
CA ALA A 667 15.09 16.83 -0.10
C ALA A 667 13.74 16.38 0.49
N LYS A 668 13.77 15.65 1.62
CA LYS A 668 12.57 15.12 2.31
C LYS A 668 11.58 16.21 2.74
N LYS A 669 12.07 17.32 3.32
CA LYS A 669 11.23 18.42 3.82
C LYS A 669 10.86 19.45 2.74
N GLY A 670 11.47 19.39 1.56
CA GLY A 670 11.25 20.37 0.49
C GLY A 670 11.62 21.80 0.90
N ILE A 671 12.61 21.95 1.78
CA ILE A 671 13.09 23.25 2.28
C ILE A 671 14.41 23.61 1.64
N PRO A 672 14.73 24.89 1.40
CA PRO A 672 16.03 25.24 0.88
C PRO A 672 17.13 25.02 1.93
N ARG A 673 18.34 24.64 1.47
CA ARG A 673 19.47 24.24 2.33
C ARG A 673 19.83 25.30 3.38
N ASN A 674 19.76 26.56 3.02
CA ASN A 674 19.98 27.69 3.91
C ASN A 674 19.06 27.70 5.15
N LYS A 675 17.82 27.19 5.03
CA LYS A 675 16.89 27.09 6.15
C LYS A 675 17.33 26.00 7.14
N LEU A 676 17.79 24.86 6.63
CA LEU A 676 18.33 23.80 7.48
C LEU A 676 19.65 24.22 8.15
N ASP A 677 20.54 24.88 7.41
CA ASP A 677 21.80 25.41 7.94
C ASP A 677 21.56 26.51 8.99
N TYR A 678 20.49 27.31 8.83
CA TYR A 678 20.04 28.26 9.84
C TYR A 678 19.61 27.54 11.12
N GLU A 679 18.73 26.53 11.02
CA GLU A 679 18.30 25.71 12.16
C GLU A 679 19.48 25.07 12.88
N PHE A 680 20.41 24.48 12.12
CA PHE A 680 21.65 23.93 12.66
C PHE A 680 22.44 24.97 13.48
N THR A 681 22.60 26.18 12.92
CA THR A 681 23.36 27.25 13.55
C THR A 681 22.68 27.75 14.83
N VAL A 682 21.37 27.98 14.82
CA VAL A 682 20.66 28.48 16.01
C VAL A 682 20.60 27.43 17.12
N ARG A 683 20.42 26.15 16.79
CA ARG A 683 20.45 25.04 17.77
C ARG A 683 21.84 24.85 18.36
N ALA A 684 22.90 24.97 17.58
CA ALA A 684 24.27 24.94 18.09
C ALA A 684 24.53 26.10 19.07
N ARG A 685 24.08 27.31 18.74
CA ARG A 685 24.15 28.48 19.64
C ARG A 685 23.35 28.27 20.92
N LEU A 686 22.18 27.64 20.83
CA LEU A 686 21.38 27.29 22.00
C LEU A 686 22.18 26.41 22.97
N PHE A 687 22.81 25.33 22.50
CA PHE A 687 23.64 24.50 23.37
C PHE A 687 24.85 25.26 23.97
N VAL A 688 25.46 26.19 23.24
CA VAL A 688 26.52 27.06 23.78
C VAL A 688 25.97 27.90 24.94
N GLU A 689 24.78 28.47 24.80
CA GLU A 689 24.19 29.32 25.83
C GLU A 689 23.75 28.51 27.06
N LEU A 690 23.14 27.33 26.85
CA LEU A 690 22.84 26.40 27.94
C LEU A 690 24.10 26.05 28.74
N TYR A 691 25.19 25.76 28.04
CA TYR A 691 26.48 25.47 28.65
C TYR A 691 27.02 26.66 29.45
N LYS A 692 27.01 27.88 28.90
CA LYS A 692 27.47 29.10 29.60
C LYS A 692 26.68 29.39 30.86
N ARG A 693 25.37 29.14 30.83
CA ARG A 693 24.46 29.30 31.98
C ARG A 693 24.52 28.13 32.97
N LYS A 694 25.39 27.14 32.74
CA LYS A 694 25.53 25.92 33.54
C LYS A 694 24.25 25.08 33.65
N ILE A 695 23.41 25.14 32.61
CA ILE A 695 22.22 24.30 32.47
C ILE A 695 22.67 22.92 31.96
N THR A 696 22.85 21.99 32.89
CA THR A 696 23.38 20.64 32.61
C THR A 696 22.46 19.50 33.10
N GLY A 697 21.36 19.83 33.78
CA GLY A 697 20.39 18.85 34.27
C GLY A 697 19.67 18.13 33.13
N PHE A 698 19.50 16.81 33.28
CA PHE A 698 18.87 15.95 32.27
C PHE A 698 17.45 16.42 31.91
N SER A 699 16.57 16.53 32.90
CA SER A 699 15.18 17.00 32.73
C SER A 699 15.10 18.47 32.33
N GLU A 700 16.02 19.30 32.81
CA GLU A 700 16.04 20.74 32.50
C GLU A 700 16.34 20.99 31.02
N VAL A 701 17.36 20.32 30.48
CA VAL A 701 17.72 20.39 29.06
C VAL A 701 16.60 19.83 28.19
N GLN A 702 16.02 18.68 28.56
CA GLN A 702 14.92 18.07 27.81
C GLN A 702 13.68 18.99 27.75
N ASN A 703 13.32 19.62 28.86
CA ASN A 703 12.21 20.58 28.89
C ASN A 703 12.43 21.79 27.96
N ILE A 704 13.67 22.28 27.86
CA ILE A 704 14.01 23.37 26.94
C ILE A 704 13.86 22.93 25.49
N ILE A 705 14.28 21.70 25.15
CA ILE A 705 14.09 21.12 23.81
C ILE A 705 12.60 20.93 23.48
N HIS A 706 11.80 20.42 24.41
CA HIS A 706 10.35 20.30 24.24
C HIS A 706 9.67 21.66 24.05
N ARG A 707 10.11 22.70 24.78
CA ARG A 707 9.65 24.09 24.57
C ARG A 707 10.06 24.60 23.19
N TYR A 708 11.27 24.28 22.73
CA TYR A 708 11.73 24.66 21.39
C TYR A 708 10.85 24.04 20.31
N TYR A 709 10.39 22.80 20.45
CA TYR A 709 9.44 22.19 19.51
C TYR A 709 8.10 22.92 19.43
N LYS A 710 7.62 23.49 20.54
CA LYS A 710 6.34 24.21 20.61
C LYS A 710 6.45 25.65 20.09
N ASP A 711 7.47 26.38 20.55
CA ASP A 711 7.73 27.77 20.17
C ASP A 711 9.24 28.05 20.12
N PRO A 712 9.89 27.81 18.96
CA PRO A 712 11.32 28.07 18.81
C PRO A 712 11.69 29.53 19.04
N GLN A 713 10.84 30.47 18.63
CA GLN A 713 11.15 31.90 18.67
C GLN A 713 11.22 32.40 20.11
N SER A 714 10.27 31.99 20.95
CA SER A 714 10.27 32.33 22.37
C SER A 714 11.52 31.82 23.09
N VAL A 715 11.88 30.55 22.87
CA VAL A 715 13.10 29.95 23.46
C VAL A 715 14.35 30.67 22.97
N LEU A 716 14.48 30.92 21.66
CA LEU A 716 15.65 31.60 21.13
C LEU A 716 15.80 33.04 21.67
N LYS A 717 14.70 33.74 21.97
CA LYS A 717 14.72 35.07 22.62
C LYS A 717 15.12 35.01 24.09
N GLU A 718 14.59 34.05 24.85
CA GLU A 718 14.95 33.80 26.26
C GLU A 718 16.46 33.58 26.45
N PHE A 719 17.09 32.92 25.47
CA PHE A 719 18.52 32.67 25.45
C PHE A 719 19.33 33.72 24.65
N GLY A 720 18.70 34.81 24.18
CA GLY A 720 19.38 35.93 23.53
C GLY A 720 20.03 35.60 22.18
N ILE A 721 19.53 34.57 21.47
CA ILE A 721 20.09 34.09 20.20
C ILE A 721 19.50 34.86 19.01
N VAL A 722 18.24 35.30 19.14
CA VAL A 722 17.53 36.17 18.19
C VAL A 722 16.96 37.37 18.94
N LYS A 723 16.80 38.49 18.23
CA LYS A 723 16.28 39.75 18.79
C LYS A 723 14.77 39.74 18.97
#